data_AF-A0A965A953-F1
#
_entry.id   AF-A0A965A953-F1
#
_cell.length_a   1.000
_cell.length_b   1.000
_cell.length_c   1.000
_cell.angle_alpha   90.00
_cell.angle_beta   90.00
_cell.angle_gamma   90.00
#
_symmetry.space_group_name_H-M   'P 1'
#
loop_
_entity.id
_entity.type
_entity.pdbx_description
1 polymer ?
#
loop_
_entity_poly.entity_id
_entity_poly.type
_entity_poly.pdbx_seq_one_letter_code
_entity_poly.pdbx_strand_id
1 'polypeptide(L)'
;MLFAGSEGFNRIDPKRIVQKPEAYPLVITQFELFGKPVTYGEEVDGRVLLESPIRDSVKVKLKHFENSIAFEFASLDYAAPEKIRYAYKLEGFNKEWSYTNSARRFANYTNLNYGDYTFKVKATSTDGVWSENYSQVFITIRPPWWKTYWAVLLYVLATFGVLYGFRKLILLRANLLHDIKLERLQRENMEKLNKAKLQFFTNVSHEFRTPLTLILGPAQSLLDSAEIGKTLRNHVLTISNNAQRLLRLVNQLLDFRKAESGNLKLEVSEGNLVKFVKEVKLSFDALAEQLNINFNLDYSAPIIKVWFDRDQFEKILFNLLSNAFKNTPSGGTIRISIHELQDNVNLVVEDSGRGIKAEHFETIFQTFFSYDEDKHHTGTGIGLALAKSLVDMHHGFISVESEEGKFTRFTVTLKKGSAHFDQSELQHYSHDVESLDYYPSLSVPAEHPVELKTEEITQTSDKPTLLLVEDNDDVRAYIKSIFQKDYQLIEATDGKTGMQAASEHIPDVIISDVMMPVMDGITLCKKLKSDVKTSHIPVILLTARTSLIFKVEGLETGADDYVTKPFSPKLLELKVRNLVHMRERMRKVFTDKEVLDVEPKRITLTSADELFMQKAMESVEQNMSNPDYSVEELGRAVAMSRMQLYRKLKALTDLSANEFIRTMRLKRAAQLLEQKQLNIAEVTYEVGFTDLPYFRECFKKMFGVTPSEYTKSPLKENNTIE
;
A
#
# COMPACT_ATOMS: atom_id res chain seq x y z
N MET A 1 13.23 -132.66 -11.76
CA MET A 1 14.56 -133.10 -11.31
C MET A 1 14.39 -134.41 -10.56
N LEU A 2 15.25 -135.39 -10.82
CA LEU A 2 15.22 -136.72 -10.18
C LEU A 2 16.58 -136.95 -9.51
N PHE A 3 16.56 -137.22 -8.21
CA PHE A 3 17.76 -137.49 -7.41
C PHE A 3 17.67 -138.91 -6.87
N ALA A 4 18.75 -139.70 -6.98
CA ALA A 4 18.80 -141.06 -6.43
C ALA A 4 19.10 -141.01 -4.92
N GLY A 5 18.36 -141.79 -4.14
CA GLY A 5 18.55 -142.00 -2.71
C GLY A 5 18.58 -143.49 -2.37
N SER A 6 18.94 -143.81 -1.13
CA SER A 6 19.13 -145.20 -0.66
C SER A 6 17.86 -146.07 -0.73
N GLU A 7 16.68 -145.46 -0.87
CA GLU A 7 15.37 -146.13 -0.92
C GLU A 7 14.64 -145.89 -2.27
N GLY A 8 15.32 -145.35 -3.29
CA GLY A 8 14.74 -145.10 -4.62
C GLY A 8 14.99 -143.69 -5.15
N PHE A 9 14.18 -143.25 -6.13
CA PHE A 9 14.34 -141.94 -6.76
C PHE A 9 13.41 -140.89 -6.14
N ASN A 10 13.99 -139.83 -5.60
CA ASN A 10 13.27 -138.63 -5.19
C ASN A 10 13.01 -137.75 -6.41
N ARG A 11 11.74 -137.61 -6.81
CA ARG A 11 11.32 -136.72 -7.88
C ARG A 11 10.92 -135.36 -7.31
N ILE A 12 11.73 -134.33 -7.55
CA ILE A 12 11.36 -132.94 -7.33
C ILE A 12 10.82 -132.40 -8.65
N ASP A 13 9.54 -132.04 -8.69
CA ASP A 13 8.92 -131.41 -9.86
C ASP A 13 8.92 -129.88 -9.70
N PRO A 14 9.89 -129.14 -10.27
CA PRO A 14 9.97 -127.70 -10.07
C PRO A 14 8.73 -126.94 -10.57
N LYS A 15 7.91 -127.53 -11.45
CA LYS A 15 6.64 -126.92 -11.88
C LYS A 15 5.51 -127.02 -10.84
N ARG A 16 5.68 -127.85 -9.79
CA ARG A 16 4.73 -128.01 -8.69
C ARG A 16 5.20 -127.35 -7.38
N ILE A 17 6.37 -126.71 -7.38
CA ILE A 17 6.83 -125.91 -6.24
C ILE A 17 6.04 -124.60 -6.26
N VAL A 18 5.06 -124.48 -5.38
CA VAL A 18 4.35 -123.23 -5.15
C VAL A 18 5.15 -122.42 -4.12
N GLN A 19 5.96 -121.48 -4.59
CA GLN A 19 6.49 -120.42 -3.71
C GLN A 19 5.30 -119.56 -3.27
N LYS A 20 4.95 -119.62 -1.99
CA LYS A 20 4.11 -118.56 -1.42
C LYS A 20 4.99 -117.32 -1.29
N PRO A 21 4.59 -116.16 -1.83
CA PRO A 21 5.29 -114.92 -1.56
C PRO A 21 5.15 -114.63 -0.05
N GLU A 22 6.22 -114.87 0.71
CA GLU A 22 6.32 -114.35 2.07
C GLU A 22 6.51 -112.83 1.99
N ALA A 23 5.61 -112.09 2.64
CA ALA A 23 5.73 -110.65 2.73
C ALA A 23 6.74 -110.30 3.82
N TYR A 24 7.97 -109.96 3.44
CA TYR A 24 8.98 -109.48 4.37
C TYR A 24 8.71 -108.02 4.78
N PRO A 25 8.88 -107.64 6.07
CA PRO A 25 8.68 -106.27 6.51
C PRO A 25 9.62 -105.30 5.79
N LEU A 26 9.08 -104.18 5.34
CA LEU A 26 9.83 -103.05 4.79
C LEU A 26 9.98 -101.99 5.88
N VAL A 27 11.21 -101.56 6.13
CA VAL A 27 11.50 -100.57 7.16
C VAL A 27 12.20 -99.36 6.55
N ILE A 28 11.85 -98.18 7.04
CA ILE A 28 12.59 -96.95 6.78
C ILE A 28 13.70 -96.91 7.83
N THR A 29 14.94 -96.86 7.39
CA THR A 29 16.12 -97.01 8.24
C THR A 29 16.66 -95.67 8.71
N GLN A 30 16.53 -94.62 7.89
CA GLN A 30 17.09 -93.31 8.16
C GLN A 30 16.20 -92.20 7.60
N PHE A 31 16.12 -91.10 8.34
CA PHE A 31 15.58 -89.82 7.87
C PHE A 31 16.69 -88.79 7.92
N GLU A 32 16.83 -88.01 6.86
CA GLU A 32 17.81 -86.93 6.78
C GLU A 32 17.12 -85.59 6.56
N LEU A 33 17.65 -84.57 7.23
CA LEU A 33 17.29 -83.18 7.02
C LEU A 33 18.56 -82.43 6.56
N PHE A 34 18.51 -81.79 5.40
CA PHE A 34 19.66 -81.14 4.75
C PHE A 34 20.90 -82.05 4.60
N GLY A 35 20.69 -83.34 4.31
CA GLY A 35 21.76 -84.33 4.14
C GLY A 35 22.46 -84.75 5.43
N LYS A 36 21.90 -84.42 6.60
CA LYS A 36 22.35 -84.93 7.89
C LYS A 36 21.32 -85.93 8.44
N PRO A 37 21.73 -87.13 8.89
CA PRO A 37 20.83 -88.07 9.55
C PRO A 37 20.27 -87.45 10.83
N VAL A 38 18.98 -87.66 11.07
CA VAL A 38 18.29 -87.27 12.30
C VAL A 38 17.89 -88.54 13.04
N THR A 39 18.37 -88.68 14.27
CA THR A 39 18.09 -89.83 15.13
C THR A 39 16.93 -89.54 16.09
N TYR A 40 16.28 -90.59 16.62
CA TYR A 40 15.19 -90.40 17.56
C TYR A 40 15.71 -89.83 18.89
N GLY A 41 14.98 -88.89 19.49
CA GLY A 41 15.43 -88.20 20.70
C GLY A 41 16.54 -87.16 20.49
N GLU A 42 17.03 -86.98 19.27
CA GLU A 42 18.02 -85.94 18.94
C GLU A 42 17.37 -84.56 18.86
N GLU A 43 18.04 -83.58 19.46
CA GLU A 43 17.62 -82.20 19.43
C GLU A 43 18.20 -81.48 18.19
N VAL A 44 17.34 -81.11 17.25
CA VAL A 44 17.67 -80.36 16.05
C VAL A 44 17.05 -78.97 16.15
N ASP A 45 17.88 -77.93 16.22
CA ASP A 45 17.47 -76.52 16.40
C ASP A 45 16.48 -76.33 17.56
N GLY A 46 16.83 -76.87 18.74
CA GLY A 46 16.06 -76.70 19.98
C GLY A 46 14.79 -77.56 20.08
N ARG A 47 14.62 -78.55 19.19
CA ARG A 47 13.40 -79.37 19.10
C ARG A 47 13.74 -80.82 18.76
N VAL A 48 12.99 -81.75 19.33
CA VAL A 48 13.04 -83.16 18.94
C VAL A 48 12.15 -83.37 17.72
N LEU A 49 12.75 -83.67 16.56
CA LEU A 49 12.00 -83.90 15.31
C LEU A 49 11.39 -85.30 15.22
N LEU A 50 12.03 -86.28 15.88
CA LEU A 50 11.62 -87.69 15.92
C LEU A 50 11.47 -88.13 17.38
N GLU A 51 10.24 -88.24 17.86
CA GLU A 51 9.93 -88.72 19.22
C GLU A 51 10.07 -90.26 19.35
N SER A 52 10.10 -90.96 18.22
CA SER A 52 10.25 -92.40 18.12
C SER A 52 11.12 -92.75 16.92
N PRO A 53 11.72 -93.96 16.86
CA PRO A 53 12.42 -94.43 15.67
C PRO A 53 11.53 -94.28 14.43
N ILE A 54 12.13 -93.95 13.28
CA ILE A 54 11.43 -93.69 12.01
C ILE A 54 10.74 -94.96 11.46
N ARG A 55 9.61 -95.31 12.07
CA ARG A 55 8.79 -96.47 11.73
C ARG A 55 7.59 -96.03 10.89
N ASP A 56 6.83 -97.03 10.46
CA ASP A 56 5.61 -96.79 9.71
C ASP A 56 4.65 -95.87 10.49
N SER A 57 4.10 -94.88 9.80
CA SER A 57 3.16 -93.87 10.28
C SER A 57 3.69 -92.82 11.28
N VAL A 58 5.01 -92.60 11.37
CA VAL A 58 5.60 -91.47 12.12
C VAL A 58 5.26 -90.12 11.46
N LYS A 59 5.07 -89.08 12.28
CA LYS A 59 4.79 -87.71 11.84
C LYS A 59 5.97 -86.79 12.13
N VAL A 60 6.52 -86.16 11.11
CA VAL A 60 7.63 -85.21 11.19
C VAL A 60 7.12 -83.80 10.92
N LYS A 61 7.37 -82.86 11.83
CA LYS A 61 6.94 -81.45 11.70
C LYS A 61 8.15 -80.56 11.44
N LEU A 62 8.18 -79.93 10.27
CA LEU A 62 9.28 -79.10 9.79
C LEU A 62 8.88 -77.61 9.74
N LYS A 63 9.86 -76.73 9.92
CA LYS A 63 9.72 -75.28 9.70
C LYS A 63 9.68 -74.97 8.20
N HIS A 64 9.16 -73.81 7.84
CA HIS A 64 9.03 -73.40 6.43
C HIS A 64 10.34 -73.40 5.63
N PHE A 65 11.50 -73.27 6.28
CA PHE A 65 12.81 -73.31 5.64
C PHE A 65 13.42 -74.72 5.57
N GLU A 66 12.93 -75.67 6.36
CA GLU A 66 13.40 -77.06 6.44
C GLU A 66 12.81 -77.89 5.29
N ASN A 67 13.22 -77.57 4.06
CA ASN A 67 12.55 -78.01 2.83
C ASN A 67 13.31 -79.07 2.02
N SER A 68 14.38 -79.62 2.57
CA SER A 68 15.22 -80.63 1.90
C SER A 68 15.38 -81.85 2.79
N ILE A 69 14.78 -82.96 2.38
CA ILE A 69 14.67 -84.19 3.16
C ILE A 69 15.09 -85.42 2.35
N ALA A 70 15.64 -86.43 3.03
CA ALA A 70 15.89 -87.72 2.42
C ALA A 70 15.48 -88.89 3.34
N PHE A 71 15.21 -90.04 2.73
CA PHE A 71 14.84 -91.27 3.42
C PHE A 71 15.69 -92.42 2.92
N GLU A 72 16.20 -93.25 3.82
CA GLU A 72 16.74 -94.58 3.48
C GLU A 72 15.79 -95.68 3.90
N PHE A 73 15.78 -96.79 3.16
CA PHE A 73 14.86 -97.89 3.38
C PHE A 73 15.48 -99.25 3.05
N ALA A 74 15.04 -100.29 3.75
CA ALA A 74 15.51 -101.65 3.53
C ALA A 74 14.38 -102.66 3.74
N SER A 75 14.29 -103.65 2.85
CA SER A 75 13.48 -104.85 3.08
C SER A 75 14.25 -105.83 3.94
N LEU A 76 13.59 -106.49 4.90
CA LEU A 76 14.18 -107.49 5.79
C LEU A 76 14.22 -108.91 5.17
N ASP A 77 14.24 -109.02 3.84
CA ASP A 77 14.47 -110.27 3.10
C ASP A 77 15.99 -110.50 2.92
N TYR A 78 16.52 -111.49 3.65
CA TYR A 78 17.96 -111.80 3.68
C TYR A 78 18.37 -112.88 2.67
N ALA A 79 17.43 -113.49 1.94
CA ALA A 79 17.72 -114.67 1.12
C ALA A 79 18.51 -114.31 -0.16
N ALA A 80 18.15 -113.21 -0.80
CA ALA A 80 18.89 -112.64 -1.95
C ALA A 80 18.66 -111.13 -2.05
N PRO A 81 19.26 -110.32 -1.15
CA PRO A 81 18.98 -108.88 -1.04
C PRO A 81 19.31 -108.11 -2.32
N GLU A 82 20.23 -108.59 -3.17
CA GLU A 82 20.57 -107.97 -4.46
C GLU A 82 19.47 -108.08 -5.52
N LYS A 83 18.50 -109.00 -5.36
CA LYS A 83 17.39 -109.18 -6.30
C LYS A 83 16.17 -108.28 -6.00
N ILE A 84 16.19 -107.59 -4.87
CA ILE A 84 15.08 -106.75 -4.41
C ILE A 84 15.04 -105.43 -5.21
N ARG A 85 13.85 -105.02 -5.64
CA ARG A 85 13.62 -103.69 -6.21
C ARG A 85 12.71 -102.90 -5.30
N TYR A 86 12.92 -101.59 -5.26
CA TYR A 86 12.13 -100.69 -4.44
C TYR A 86 11.39 -99.69 -5.32
N ALA A 87 10.23 -99.26 -4.86
CA ALA A 87 9.48 -98.17 -5.46
C ALA A 87 9.08 -97.20 -4.36
N TYR A 88 9.35 -95.90 -4.56
CA TYR A 88 9.00 -94.87 -3.59
C TYR A 88 8.28 -93.68 -4.25
N LYS A 89 7.51 -92.93 -3.46
CA LYS A 89 6.89 -91.67 -3.87
C LYS A 89 6.64 -90.76 -2.67
N LEU A 90 6.58 -89.46 -2.91
CA LEU A 90 6.16 -88.45 -1.93
C LEU A 90 4.84 -87.84 -2.41
N GLU A 91 3.74 -88.32 -1.86
CA GLU A 91 2.42 -87.74 -2.14
C GLU A 91 2.41 -86.30 -1.64
N GLY A 92 1.95 -85.37 -2.50
CA GLY A 92 2.11 -83.92 -2.31
C GLY A 92 3.26 -83.31 -3.13
N PHE A 93 4.20 -84.12 -3.64
CA PHE A 93 5.28 -83.69 -4.54
C PHE A 93 5.22 -84.40 -5.90
N ASN A 94 5.24 -85.74 -5.93
CA ASN A 94 5.13 -86.54 -7.16
C ASN A 94 3.96 -87.52 -7.13
N LYS A 95 3.28 -87.69 -8.28
CA LYS A 95 2.12 -88.59 -8.44
C LYS A 95 2.51 -90.03 -8.77
N GLU A 96 3.60 -90.23 -9.50
CA GLU A 96 4.07 -91.54 -9.96
C GLU A 96 5.14 -92.15 -9.04
N TRP A 97 5.23 -93.48 -9.03
CA TRP A 97 6.25 -94.22 -8.29
C TRP A 97 7.60 -94.14 -9.00
N SER A 98 8.65 -93.81 -8.25
CA SER A 98 10.03 -93.89 -8.70
C SER A 98 10.61 -95.25 -8.36
N TYR A 99 11.19 -95.94 -9.35
CA TYR A 99 11.72 -97.30 -9.20
C TYR A 99 13.23 -97.30 -9.03
N THR A 100 13.74 -98.08 -8.09
CA THR A 100 15.17 -98.22 -7.79
C THR A 100 15.53 -99.68 -7.47
N ASN A 101 16.82 -99.99 -7.43
CA ASN A 101 17.36 -101.32 -7.15
C ASN A 101 18.04 -101.36 -5.76
N SER A 102 18.52 -102.55 -5.36
CA SER A 102 19.20 -102.73 -4.07
C SER A 102 20.47 -101.90 -3.87
N ALA A 103 21.10 -101.39 -4.93
CA ALA A 103 22.28 -100.52 -4.82
C ALA A 103 21.93 -99.08 -4.43
N ARG A 104 20.67 -98.64 -4.62
CA ARG A 104 20.22 -97.27 -4.36
C ARG A 104 18.97 -97.28 -3.48
N ARG A 105 19.19 -97.39 -2.18
CA ARG A 105 18.17 -97.53 -1.13
C ARG A 105 17.78 -96.22 -0.43
N PHE A 106 17.89 -95.11 -1.16
CA PHE A 106 17.57 -93.78 -0.63
C PHE A 106 16.68 -92.99 -1.59
N ALA A 107 15.89 -92.07 -1.07
CA ALA A 107 15.07 -91.12 -1.80
C ALA A 107 15.31 -89.71 -1.28
N ASN A 108 15.66 -88.78 -2.16
CA ASN A 108 15.97 -87.39 -1.81
C ASN A 108 14.96 -86.42 -2.44
N TYR A 109 14.48 -85.45 -1.66
CA TYR A 109 13.55 -84.41 -2.06
C TYR A 109 14.06 -83.04 -1.58
N THR A 110 14.32 -82.14 -2.53
CA THR A 110 14.80 -80.78 -2.27
C THR A 110 13.75 -79.73 -2.64
N ASN A 111 13.78 -78.59 -1.96
CA ASN A 111 12.93 -77.43 -2.26
C ASN A 111 11.41 -77.72 -2.17
N LEU A 112 11.00 -78.42 -1.11
CA LEU A 112 9.59 -78.66 -0.81
C LEU A 112 8.88 -77.36 -0.37
N ASN A 113 7.67 -77.14 -0.88
CA ASN A 113 6.83 -76.04 -0.42
C ASN A 113 6.27 -76.33 0.98
N TYR A 114 5.69 -75.33 1.66
CA TYR A 114 4.93 -75.61 2.87
C TYR A 114 3.67 -76.42 2.52
N GLY A 115 3.31 -77.37 3.37
CA GLY A 115 2.22 -78.31 3.11
C GLY A 115 2.40 -79.65 3.79
N ASP A 116 1.45 -80.53 3.57
CA ASP A 116 1.46 -81.90 4.07
C ASP A 116 1.89 -82.86 2.96
N TYR A 117 2.86 -83.70 3.28
CA TYR A 117 3.46 -84.70 2.39
C TYR A 117 3.41 -86.08 3.02
N THR A 118 3.24 -87.12 2.21
CA THR A 118 3.29 -88.51 2.68
C THR A 118 4.31 -89.29 1.86
N PHE A 119 5.43 -89.64 2.48
CA PHE A 119 6.41 -90.52 1.87
C PHE A 119 5.88 -91.96 1.93
N LYS A 120 5.93 -92.68 0.81
CA LYS A 120 5.53 -94.09 0.71
C LYS A 120 6.62 -94.87 -0.01
N VAL A 121 6.95 -96.06 0.50
CA VAL A 121 7.90 -96.98 -0.14
C VAL A 121 7.37 -98.40 -0.10
N LYS A 122 7.58 -99.16 -1.18
CA LYS A 122 7.28 -100.59 -1.30
C LYS A 122 8.45 -101.33 -1.95
N ALA A 123 8.55 -102.64 -1.71
CA ALA A 123 9.61 -103.48 -2.25
C ALA A 123 9.05 -104.70 -3.00
N THR A 124 9.86 -105.32 -3.85
CA THR A 124 9.59 -106.64 -4.42
C THR A 124 10.07 -107.75 -3.50
N SER A 125 9.46 -108.93 -3.62
CA SER A 125 10.08 -110.19 -3.18
C SER A 125 11.32 -110.52 -4.02
N THR A 126 12.14 -111.47 -3.56
CA THR A 126 13.24 -112.08 -4.32
C THR A 126 12.82 -112.68 -5.66
N ASP A 127 11.53 -113.01 -5.84
CA ASP A 127 10.93 -113.49 -7.10
C ASP A 127 10.46 -112.35 -8.03
N GLY A 128 10.66 -111.09 -7.63
CA GLY A 128 10.33 -109.90 -8.44
C GLY A 128 8.86 -109.44 -8.37
N VAL A 129 8.03 -110.07 -7.53
CA VAL A 129 6.63 -109.68 -7.28
C VAL A 129 6.57 -108.49 -6.31
N TRP A 130 5.86 -107.42 -6.66
CA TRP A 130 5.67 -106.25 -5.79
C TRP A 130 4.77 -106.56 -4.60
N SER A 131 5.19 -106.16 -3.40
CA SER A 131 4.34 -106.22 -2.21
C SER A 131 3.15 -105.25 -2.33
N GLU A 132 1.98 -105.69 -1.85
CA GLU A 132 0.80 -104.83 -1.70
C GLU A 132 0.94 -103.88 -0.50
N ASN A 133 1.76 -104.25 0.49
CA ASN A 133 2.05 -103.42 1.67
C ASN A 133 3.15 -102.40 1.37
N TYR A 134 2.99 -101.19 1.91
CA TYR A 134 3.97 -100.10 1.84
C TYR A 134 4.20 -99.50 3.22
N SER A 135 5.40 -98.98 3.45
CA SER A 135 5.73 -98.20 4.65
C SER A 135 5.57 -96.73 4.33
N GLN A 136 5.04 -95.94 5.28
CA GLN A 136 4.77 -94.52 5.08
C GLN A 136 5.25 -93.63 6.23
N VAL A 137 5.59 -92.38 5.91
CA VAL A 137 5.94 -91.32 6.88
C VAL A 137 5.21 -90.04 6.48
N PHE A 138 4.58 -89.38 7.45
CA PHE A 138 3.89 -88.11 7.25
C PHE A 138 4.83 -86.94 7.57
N ILE A 139 4.94 -85.98 6.66
CA ILE A 139 5.76 -84.78 6.81
C ILE A 139 4.86 -83.55 6.68
N THR A 140 4.91 -82.65 7.67
CA THR A 140 4.18 -81.36 7.62
C THR A 140 5.19 -80.22 7.68
N ILE A 141 5.29 -79.43 6.61
CA ILE A 141 6.11 -78.22 6.56
C ILE A 141 5.20 -77.01 6.85
N ARG A 142 5.43 -76.28 7.96
CA ARG A 142 4.60 -75.12 8.35
C ARG A 142 4.77 -73.93 7.41
N PRO A 143 3.72 -73.11 7.16
CA PRO A 143 3.83 -71.90 6.36
C PRO A 143 4.73 -70.84 7.02
N PRO A 144 5.35 -69.94 6.23
CA PRO A 144 6.12 -68.81 6.76
C PRO A 144 5.19 -67.77 7.42
N TRP A 145 5.71 -67.05 8.42
CA TRP A 145 4.91 -66.15 9.25
C TRP A 145 4.25 -64.99 8.48
N TRP A 146 4.91 -64.47 7.43
CA TRP A 146 4.38 -63.41 6.55
C TRP A 146 3.23 -63.86 5.64
N LYS A 147 2.94 -65.17 5.57
CA LYS A 147 1.77 -65.72 4.86
C LYS A 147 0.63 -66.13 5.81
N THR A 148 0.75 -65.84 7.10
CA THR A 148 -0.31 -66.13 8.09
C THR A 148 -1.48 -65.15 7.94
N TYR A 149 -2.71 -65.58 8.26
CA TYR A 149 -3.90 -64.70 8.29
C TYR A 149 -3.70 -63.41 9.10
N TRP A 150 -2.97 -63.49 10.23
CA TRP A 150 -2.61 -62.33 11.04
C TRP A 150 -1.70 -61.33 10.32
N ALA A 151 -0.74 -61.80 9.51
CA ALA A 151 0.12 -60.94 8.71
C ALA A 151 -0.69 -60.23 7.61
N VAL A 152 -1.60 -60.95 6.95
CA VAL A 152 -2.52 -60.36 5.96
C VAL A 152 -3.40 -59.29 6.59
N LEU A 153 -3.97 -59.56 7.77
CA LEU A 153 -4.77 -58.56 8.51
C LEU A 153 -3.95 -57.29 8.81
N LEU A 154 -2.69 -57.45 9.24
CA LEU A 154 -1.79 -56.33 9.51
C LEU A 154 -1.50 -55.52 8.25
N TYR A 155 -1.28 -56.15 7.10
CA TYR A 155 -1.08 -55.46 5.82
C TYR A 155 -2.32 -54.65 5.41
N VAL A 156 -3.51 -55.22 5.59
CA VAL A 156 -4.78 -54.53 5.31
C VAL A 156 -4.94 -53.31 6.21
N LEU A 157 -4.70 -53.46 7.52
CA LEU A 157 -4.78 -52.34 8.48
C LEU A 157 -3.75 -51.25 8.20
N ALA A 158 -2.50 -51.62 7.89
CA ALA A 158 -1.46 -50.67 7.51
C ALA A 158 -1.85 -49.89 6.25
N THR A 159 -2.41 -50.57 5.26
CA THR A 159 -2.90 -49.94 4.02
C THR A 159 -4.01 -48.93 4.32
N PHE A 160 -5.01 -49.30 5.14
CA PHE A 160 -6.06 -48.37 5.56
C PHE A 160 -5.52 -47.20 6.37
N GLY A 161 -4.53 -47.42 7.25
CA GLY A 161 -3.87 -46.36 8.01
C GLY A 161 -3.17 -45.35 7.10
N VAL A 162 -2.45 -45.81 6.07
CA VAL A 162 -1.81 -44.95 5.06
C VAL A 162 -2.86 -44.16 4.26
N LEU A 163 -3.91 -44.82 3.78
CA LEU A 163 -5.00 -44.16 3.04
C LEU A 163 -5.72 -43.11 3.90
N TYR A 164 -5.98 -43.42 5.17
CA TYR A 164 -6.57 -42.48 6.12
C TYR A 164 -5.65 -41.29 6.37
N GLY A 165 -4.35 -41.53 6.60
CA GLY A 165 -3.35 -40.48 6.78
C GLY A 165 -3.25 -39.56 5.55
N PHE A 166 -3.22 -40.15 4.36
CA PHE A 166 -3.19 -39.40 3.10
C PHE A 166 -4.46 -38.55 2.90
N ARG A 167 -5.64 -39.13 3.14
CA ARG A 167 -6.92 -38.40 3.11
C ARG A 167 -6.93 -37.25 4.12
N LYS A 168 -6.46 -37.48 5.34
CA LYS A 168 -6.38 -36.47 6.40
C LYS A 168 -5.45 -35.32 6.02
N LEU A 169 -4.29 -35.61 5.42
CA LEU A 169 -3.35 -34.60 4.93
C LEU A 169 -3.94 -33.73 3.82
N ILE A 170 -4.68 -34.33 2.87
CA ILE A 170 -5.35 -33.58 1.80
C ILE A 170 -6.43 -32.65 2.37
N LEU A 171 -7.28 -33.16 3.27
CA LEU A 171 -8.34 -32.35 3.88
C LEU A 171 -7.78 -31.20 4.72
N LEU A 172 -6.71 -31.44 5.48
CA LEU A 172 -6.06 -30.40 6.27
C LEU A 172 -5.50 -29.27 5.38
N ARG A 173 -4.83 -29.63 4.26
CA ARG A 173 -4.35 -28.65 3.29
C ARG A 173 -5.48 -27.89 2.61
N ALA A 174 -6.57 -28.56 2.27
CA ALA A 174 -7.73 -27.93 1.63
C ALA A 174 -8.39 -26.91 2.57
N ASN A 175 -8.57 -27.25 3.84
CA ASN A 175 -9.13 -26.34 4.85
C ASN A 175 -8.22 -25.13 5.06
N LEU A 176 -6.91 -25.34 5.21
CA LEU A 176 -5.96 -24.23 5.38
C LEU A 176 -5.99 -23.25 4.21
N LEU A 177 -6.04 -23.75 2.97
CA LEU A 177 -6.14 -22.91 1.78
C LEU A 177 -7.48 -22.18 1.70
N HIS A 178 -8.56 -22.80 2.16
CA HIS A 178 -9.87 -22.18 2.24
C HIS A 178 -9.89 -21.02 3.24
N ASP A 179 -9.32 -21.22 4.43
CA ASP A 179 -9.25 -20.21 5.49
C ASP A 179 -8.46 -18.99 5.04
N ILE A 180 -7.28 -19.18 4.43
CA ILE A 180 -6.48 -18.08 3.86
C ILE A 180 -7.26 -17.31 2.79
N LYS A 181 -8.04 -18.00 1.95
CA LYS A 181 -8.85 -17.36 0.91
C LYS A 181 -10.00 -16.55 1.51
N LEU A 182 -10.67 -17.08 2.54
CA LEU A 182 -11.73 -16.37 3.25
C LEU A 182 -11.20 -15.10 3.91
N GLU A 183 -10.06 -15.20 4.60
CA GLU A 183 -9.42 -14.06 5.27
C GLU A 183 -9.05 -12.96 4.26
N ARG A 184 -8.50 -13.34 3.10
CA ARG A 184 -8.20 -12.39 2.02
C ARG A 184 -9.45 -11.69 1.48
N LEU A 185 -10.53 -12.44 1.22
CA LEU A 185 -11.79 -11.86 0.75
C LEU A 185 -12.42 -10.94 1.80
N GLN A 186 -12.34 -11.29 3.08
CA GLN A 186 -12.79 -10.43 4.18
C GLN A 186 -12.00 -9.12 4.22
N ARG A 187 -10.68 -9.20 4.10
CA ARG A 187 -9.81 -8.02 4.05
C ARG A 187 -10.11 -7.12 2.85
N GLU A 188 -10.22 -7.68 1.66
CA GLU A 188 -10.56 -6.92 0.44
C GLU A 188 -11.95 -6.26 0.56
N ASN A 189 -12.94 -6.95 1.14
CA ASN A 189 -14.26 -6.38 1.38
C ASN A 189 -14.23 -5.26 2.45
N MET A 190 -13.42 -5.42 3.49
CA MET A 190 -13.24 -4.40 4.54
C MET A 190 -12.56 -3.15 3.97
N GLU A 191 -11.54 -3.31 3.13
CA GLU A 191 -10.87 -2.21 2.44
C GLU A 191 -11.83 -1.48 1.49
N LYS A 192 -12.63 -2.22 0.70
CA LYS A 192 -13.66 -1.63 -0.16
C LYS A 192 -14.72 -0.87 0.64
N LEU A 193 -15.17 -1.43 1.76
CA LEU A 193 -16.14 -0.79 2.65
C LEU A 193 -15.58 0.49 3.25
N ASN A 194 -14.32 0.48 3.72
CA ASN A 194 -13.66 1.66 4.25
C ASN A 194 -13.52 2.75 3.19
N LYS A 195 -13.11 2.39 1.97
CA LYS A 195 -13.02 3.34 0.84
C LYS A 195 -14.38 3.94 0.49
N ALA A 196 -15.43 3.11 0.42
CA ALA A 196 -16.79 3.58 0.14
C ALA A 196 -17.31 4.52 1.25
N LYS A 197 -17.07 4.20 2.52
CA LYS A 197 -17.40 5.06 3.66
C LYS A 197 -16.69 6.42 3.56
N LEU A 198 -15.39 6.44 3.27
CA LEU A 198 -14.62 7.68 3.11
C LEU A 198 -15.15 8.55 1.97
N GLN A 199 -15.45 7.92 0.83
CA GLN A 199 -16.02 8.63 -0.31
C GLN A 199 -17.39 9.23 0.03
N PHE A 200 -18.25 8.47 0.73
CA PHE A 200 -19.52 8.97 1.23
C PHE A 200 -19.35 10.20 2.13
N PHE A 201 -18.50 10.14 3.16
CA PHE A 201 -18.28 11.29 4.05
C PHE A 201 -17.70 12.50 3.33
N THR A 202 -16.82 12.26 2.36
CA THR A 202 -16.23 13.35 1.60
C THR A 202 -17.26 14.05 0.71
N ASN A 203 -18.14 13.27 0.07
CA ASN A 203 -19.25 13.80 -0.74
C ASN A 203 -20.25 14.54 0.14
N VAL A 204 -20.66 13.96 1.27
CA VAL A 204 -21.56 14.60 2.25
C VAL A 204 -21.00 15.94 2.73
N SER A 205 -19.70 16.01 2.95
CA SER A 205 -19.06 17.26 3.37
C SER A 205 -19.01 18.32 2.29
N HIS A 206 -18.95 17.90 1.02
CA HIS A 206 -19.14 18.82 -0.09
C HIS A 206 -20.58 19.36 -0.10
N GLU A 207 -21.56 18.46 -0.04
CA GLU A 207 -22.98 18.80 -0.02
C GLU A 207 -23.37 19.73 1.15
N PHE A 208 -22.66 19.66 2.29
CA PHE A 208 -22.87 20.62 3.38
C PHE A 208 -22.11 21.95 3.22
N ARG A 209 -20.91 21.97 2.63
CA ARG A 209 -20.13 23.22 2.50
C ARG A 209 -20.73 24.19 1.49
N THR A 210 -21.32 23.69 0.41
CA THR A 210 -21.98 24.51 -0.61
C THR A 210 -23.10 25.39 -0.04
N PRO A 211 -24.14 24.85 0.64
CA PRO A 211 -25.17 25.68 1.25
C PRO A 211 -24.61 26.58 2.37
N LEU A 212 -23.59 26.12 3.11
CA LEU A 212 -22.94 26.97 4.12
C LEU A 212 -22.19 28.15 3.51
N THR A 213 -21.58 28.00 2.34
CA THR A 213 -20.96 29.11 1.59
C THR A 213 -22.01 30.14 1.19
N LEU A 214 -23.18 29.67 0.74
CA LEU A 214 -24.32 30.49 0.34
C LEU A 214 -25.05 31.14 1.51
N ILE A 215 -24.82 30.70 2.75
CA ILE A 215 -25.34 31.34 3.96
C ILE A 215 -24.31 32.31 4.54
N LEU A 216 -23.08 31.86 4.75
CA LEU A 216 -22.01 32.64 5.41
C LEU A 216 -21.54 33.81 4.55
N GLY A 217 -21.36 33.59 3.25
CA GLY A 217 -20.89 34.62 2.34
C GLY A 217 -21.80 35.85 2.32
N PRO A 218 -23.08 35.71 1.92
CA PRO A 218 -24.03 36.82 1.94
C PRO A 218 -24.24 37.42 3.34
N ALA A 219 -24.26 36.59 4.40
CA ALA A 219 -24.36 37.09 5.77
C ALA A 219 -23.18 37.99 6.15
N GLN A 220 -21.95 37.62 5.76
CA GLN A 220 -20.77 38.44 6.01
C GLN A 220 -20.80 39.74 5.19
N SER A 221 -21.16 39.67 3.90
CA SER A 221 -21.31 40.86 3.05
C SER A 221 -22.34 41.84 3.62
N LEU A 222 -23.42 41.34 4.21
CA LEU A 222 -24.37 42.16 4.95
C LEU A 222 -23.71 42.80 6.18
N LEU A 223 -23.06 42.02 7.05
CA LEU A 223 -22.42 42.56 8.27
C LEU A 223 -21.36 43.63 8.00
N ASP A 224 -20.66 43.53 6.87
CA ASP A 224 -19.63 44.47 6.44
C ASP A 224 -20.22 45.74 5.76
N SER A 225 -21.51 45.71 5.39
CA SER A 225 -22.17 46.88 4.80
C SER A 225 -22.54 47.93 5.85
N ALA A 226 -22.24 49.19 5.55
CA ALA A 226 -22.36 50.32 6.49
C ALA A 226 -23.81 50.72 6.81
N GLU A 227 -24.81 50.23 6.06
CA GLU A 227 -26.20 50.70 6.12
C GLU A 227 -27.18 49.77 6.88
N ILE A 228 -26.68 48.83 7.70
CA ILE A 228 -27.55 47.87 8.40
C ILE A 228 -28.01 48.38 9.77
N GLY A 229 -29.32 48.48 9.97
CA GLY A 229 -29.92 48.76 11.28
C GLY A 229 -29.67 47.67 12.33
N LYS A 230 -29.57 48.05 13.62
CA LYS A 230 -29.20 47.16 14.75
C LYS A 230 -29.98 45.83 14.79
N THR A 231 -31.29 45.85 14.56
CA THR A 231 -32.12 44.64 14.59
C THR A 231 -31.78 43.65 13.48
N LEU A 232 -31.57 44.14 12.26
CA LEU A 232 -31.16 43.30 11.13
C LEU A 232 -29.74 42.77 11.34
N ARG A 233 -28.83 43.59 11.86
CA ARG A 233 -27.47 43.17 12.23
C ARG A 233 -27.49 42.00 13.22
N ASN A 234 -28.32 42.07 14.26
CA ASN A 234 -28.46 40.97 15.24
C ASN A 234 -29.02 39.68 14.61
N HIS A 235 -29.99 39.77 13.71
CA HIS A 235 -30.49 38.59 12.98
C HIS A 235 -29.42 37.97 12.07
N VAL A 236 -28.67 38.80 11.33
CA VAL A 236 -27.59 38.32 10.45
C VAL A 236 -26.45 37.71 11.26
N LEU A 237 -26.08 38.30 12.41
CA LEU A 237 -25.12 37.69 13.35
C LEU A 237 -25.60 36.32 13.83
N THR A 238 -26.89 36.18 14.14
CA THR A 238 -27.47 34.90 14.59
C THR A 238 -27.40 33.85 13.48
N ILE A 239 -27.73 34.22 12.23
CA ILE A 239 -27.63 33.33 11.06
C ILE A 239 -26.17 32.91 10.83
N SER A 240 -25.26 33.88 10.81
CA SER A 240 -23.82 33.65 10.61
C SER A 240 -23.25 32.71 11.68
N ASN A 241 -23.55 32.96 12.97
CA ASN A 241 -23.10 32.12 14.07
C ASN A 241 -23.62 30.67 13.97
N ASN A 242 -24.88 30.46 13.56
CA ASN A 242 -25.44 29.13 13.38
C ASN A 242 -24.82 28.40 12.17
N ALA A 243 -24.62 29.09 11.06
CA ALA A 243 -23.95 28.53 9.88
C ALA A 243 -22.49 28.17 10.19
N GLN A 244 -21.77 29.02 10.92
CA GLN A 244 -20.40 28.76 11.36
C GLN A 244 -20.34 27.56 12.32
N ARG A 245 -21.34 27.40 13.19
CA ARG A 245 -21.47 26.24 14.08
C ARG A 245 -21.69 24.95 13.29
N LEU A 246 -22.53 24.96 12.26
CA LEU A 246 -22.74 23.83 11.35
C LEU A 246 -21.47 23.49 10.57
N LEU A 247 -20.73 24.50 10.09
CA LEU A 247 -19.46 24.27 9.41
C LEU A 247 -18.44 23.57 10.30
N ARG A 248 -18.30 24.06 11.55
CA ARG A 248 -17.43 23.44 12.55
C ARG A 248 -17.80 21.98 12.79
N LEU A 249 -19.09 21.68 12.89
CA LEU A 249 -19.64 20.35 13.03
C LEU A 249 -19.22 19.40 11.90
N VAL A 250 -19.39 19.85 10.65
CA VAL A 250 -19.03 19.09 9.45
C VAL A 250 -17.52 18.85 9.40
N ASN A 251 -16.71 19.87 9.69
CA ASN A 251 -15.25 19.73 9.71
C ASN A 251 -14.77 18.79 10.82
N GLN A 252 -15.33 18.88 12.04
CA GLN A 252 -15.00 17.96 13.14
C GLN A 252 -15.33 16.50 12.81
N LEU A 253 -16.50 16.26 12.19
CA LEU A 253 -16.90 14.92 11.76
C LEU A 253 -15.95 14.34 10.72
N LEU A 254 -15.51 15.17 9.77
CA LEU A 254 -14.54 14.77 8.76
C LEU A 254 -13.17 14.47 9.34
N ASP A 255 -12.65 15.35 10.20
CA ASP A 255 -11.35 15.17 10.82
C ASP A 255 -11.33 13.90 11.66
N PHE A 256 -12.42 13.61 12.39
CA PHE A 256 -12.59 12.35 13.12
C PHE A 256 -12.52 11.13 12.19
N ARG A 257 -13.22 11.14 11.05
CA ARG A 257 -13.17 10.00 10.11
C ARG A 257 -11.83 9.82 9.43
N LYS A 258 -11.10 10.92 9.15
CA LYS A 258 -9.73 10.83 8.62
C LYS A 258 -8.79 10.20 9.65
N ALA A 259 -8.92 10.60 10.92
CA ALA A 259 -8.13 10.05 12.01
C ALA A 259 -8.42 8.56 12.24
N GLU A 260 -9.69 8.16 12.31
CA GLU A 260 -10.10 6.75 12.53
C GLU A 260 -9.70 5.81 11.37
N SER A 261 -9.70 6.32 10.13
CA SER A 261 -9.33 5.52 8.95
C SER A 261 -7.81 5.39 8.74
N GLY A 262 -6.98 6.05 9.56
CA GLY A 262 -5.53 6.10 9.38
C GLY A 262 -5.08 6.91 8.16
N ASN A 263 -5.98 7.69 7.55
CA ASN A 263 -5.68 8.52 6.38
C ASN A 263 -5.21 9.93 6.74
N LEU A 264 -5.27 10.30 8.03
CA LEU A 264 -4.59 11.49 8.52
C LEU A 264 -3.13 11.12 8.79
N LYS A 265 -2.21 11.65 7.98
CA LYS A 265 -0.77 11.57 8.27
C LYS A 265 -0.40 12.72 9.19
N LEU A 266 0.30 12.42 10.28
CA LEU A 266 0.85 13.45 11.15
C LEU A 266 2.10 14.05 10.51
N GLU A 267 2.27 15.36 10.67
CA GLU A 267 3.48 16.08 10.31
C GLU A 267 4.15 16.55 11.60
N VAL A 268 5.00 15.68 12.14
CA VAL A 268 5.56 15.83 13.48
C VAL A 268 6.90 16.56 13.41
N SER A 269 7.08 17.57 14.27
CA SER A 269 8.34 18.29 14.44
C SER A 269 8.69 18.48 15.92
N GLU A 270 9.97 18.65 16.23
CA GLU A 270 10.40 19.01 17.59
C GLU A 270 10.04 20.46 17.89
N GLY A 271 9.16 20.67 18.87
CA GLY A 271 8.71 22.00 19.29
C GLY A 271 8.81 22.22 20.80
N ASN A 272 8.83 23.49 21.21
CA ASN A 272 8.68 23.84 22.63
C ASN A 272 7.19 23.87 23.01
N LEU A 273 6.73 22.85 23.74
CA LEU A 273 5.33 22.71 24.14
C LEU A 273 4.83 23.91 24.97
N VAL A 274 5.68 24.46 25.83
CA VAL A 274 5.32 25.58 26.71
C VAL A 274 5.05 26.85 25.90
N LYS A 275 5.87 27.12 24.89
CA LYS A 275 5.68 28.26 23.98
C LYS A 275 4.38 28.10 23.21
N PHE A 276 4.15 26.92 22.64
CA PHE A 276 2.94 26.58 21.90
C PHE A 276 1.67 26.73 22.75
N VAL A 277 1.64 26.17 23.96
CA VAL A 277 0.49 26.27 24.86
C VAL A 277 0.21 27.73 25.27
N LYS A 278 1.26 28.55 25.46
CA LYS A 278 1.10 29.99 25.72
C LYS A 278 0.40 30.69 24.55
N GLU A 279 0.77 30.38 23.31
CA GLU A 279 0.16 30.97 22.12
C GLU A 279 -1.33 30.62 22.03
N VAL A 280 -1.71 29.36 22.27
CA VAL A 280 -3.12 28.94 22.31
C VAL A 280 -3.87 29.56 23.48
N LYS A 281 -3.23 29.72 24.66
CA LYS A 281 -3.82 30.38 25.82
C LYS A 281 -4.30 31.80 25.50
N LEU A 282 -3.51 32.57 24.74
CA LEU A 282 -3.83 33.95 24.38
C LEU A 282 -5.19 34.08 23.69
N SER A 283 -5.61 33.08 22.89
CA SER A 283 -6.93 33.13 22.22
C SER A 283 -8.11 32.99 23.19
N PHE A 284 -7.88 32.53 24.42
CA PHE A 284 -8.89 32.36 25.46
C PHE A 284 -8.80 33.42 26.56
N ASP A 285 -7.76 34.25 26.60
CA ASP A 285 -7.57 35.27 27.65
C ASP A 285 -8.70 36.31 27.64
N ALA A 286 -9.08 36.81 26.46
CA ALA A 286 -10.20 37.74 26.33
C ALA A 286 -11.54 37.12 26.78
N LEU A 287 -11.73 35.81 26.52
CA LEU A 287 -12.92 35.08 26.96
C LEU A 287 -12.94 34.88 28.48
N ALA A 288 -11.77 34.60 29.08
CA ALA A 288 -11.61 34.47 30.52
C ALA A 288 -11.92 35.78 31.24
N GLU A 289 -11.45 36.91 30.72
CA GLU A 289 -11.79 38.24 31.24
C GLU A 289 -13.29 38.52 31.14
N GLN A 290 -13.90 38.25 29.98
CA GLN A 290 -15.33 38.46 29.76
C GLN A 290 -16.20 37.62 30.71
N LEU A 291 -15.82 36.36 30.96
CA LEU A 291 -16.55 35.45 31.84
C LEU A 291 -16.13 35.56 33.32
N ASN A 292 -15.16 36.41 33.64
CA ASN A 292 -14.55 36.56 34.95
C ASN A 292 -14.03 35.22 35.51
N ILE A 293 -13.30 34.46 34.69
CA ILE A 293 -12.70 33.17 35.04
C ILE A 293 -11.20 33.36 35.30
N ASN A 294 -10.70 32.80 36.39
CA ASN A 294 -9.27 32.82 36.71
C ASN A 294 -8.54 31.78 35.85
N PHE A 295 -7.75 32.23 34.87
CA PHE A 295 -7.13 31.36 33.86
C PHE A 295 -5.59 31.35 33.95
N ASN A 296 -5.06 30.27 34.54
CA ASN A 296 -3.64 30.15 34.90
C ASN A 296 -2.91 29.09 34.06
N LEU A 297 -1.61 29.31 33.86
CA LEU A 297 -0.69 28.37 33.22
C LEU A 297 0.52 28.13 34.12
N ASP A 298 0.69 26.87 34.52
CA ASP A 298 1.82 26.39 35.31
C ASP A 298 2.68 25.44 34.46
N TYR A 299 4.01 25.49 34.62
CA TYR A 299 4.91 24.60 33.90
C TYR A 299 6.16 24.27 34.73
N SER A 300 6.66 23.03 34.62
CA SER A 300 7.84 22.58 35.36
C SER A 300 9.15 23.19 34.85
N ALA A 301 9.23 23.51 33.55
CA ALA A 301 10.38 24.15 32.92
C ALA A 301 9.91 25.06 31.78
N PRO A 302 10.62 26.17 31.46
CA PRO A 302 10.21 27.10 30.40
C PRO A 302 10.40 26.56 28.98
N ILE A 303 11.23 25.53 28.82
CA ILE A 303 11.51 24.87 27.54
C ILE A 303 11.33 23.37 27.75
N ILE A 304 10.24 22.83 27.20
CA ILE A 304 9.96 21.39 27.21
C ILE A 304 9.86 20.96 25.75
N LYS A 305 10.88 20.26 25.27
CA LYS A 305 10.96 19.78 23.89
C LYS A 305 10.20 18.48 23.72
N VAL A 306 9.25 18.45 22.82
CA VAL A 306 8.49 17.24 22.45
C VAL A 306 8.23 17.24 20.96
N TRP A 307 8.08 16.05 20.40
CA TRP A 307 7.74 15.85 18.99
C TRP A 307 6.22 15.79 18.88
N PHE A 308 5.63 16.75 18.17
CA PHE A 308 4.18 16.79 17.93
C PHE A 308 3.85 17.48 16.60
N ASP A 309 2.68 17.19 16.07
CA ASP A 309 2.07 17.94 14.97
C ASP A 309 1.36 19.15 15.56
N ARG A 310 1.86 20.35 15.25
CA ARG A 310 1.40 21.60 15.84
C ARG A 310 -0.09 21.84 15.58
N ASP A 311 -0.55 21.63 14.35
CA ASP A 311 -1.94 21.89 13.95
C ASP A 311 -2.91 20.90 14.59
N GLN A 312 -2.56 19.61 14.61
CA GLN A 312 -3.41 18.60 15.25
C GLN A 312 -3.44 18.79 16.77
N PHE A 313 -2.30 19.14 17.38
CA PHE A 313 -2.22 19.33 18.82
C PHE A 313 -2.97 20.61 19.28
N GLU A 314 -3.03 21.64 18.44
CA GLU A 314 -3.88 22.81 18.66
C GLU A 314 -5.36 22.42 18.76
N LYS A 315 -5.84 21.54 17.87
CA LYS A 315 -7.22 21.04 17.93
C LYS A 315 -7.51 20.27 19.22
N ILE A 316 -6.55 19.51 19.74
CA ILE A 316 -6.68 18.82 21.03
C ILE A 316 -6.91 19.87 22.12
N LEU A 317 -6.00 20.85 22.22
CA LEU A 317 -6.04 21.85 23.29
C LEU A 317 -7.27 22.74 23.21
N PHE A 318 -7.66 23.16 22.01
CA PHE A 318 -8.86 23.97 21.80
C PHE A 318 -10.14 23.22 22.21
N ASN A 319 -10.25 21.92 21.92
CA ASN A 319 -11.40 21.11 22.35
C ASN A 319 -11.45 20.96 23.88
N LEU A 320 -10.31 20.77 24.54
CA LEU A 320 -10.25 20.67 26.00
C LEU A 320 -10.59 22.01 26.67
N LEU A 321 -9.99 23.12 26.22
CA LEU A 321 -10.24 24.45 26.76
C LEU A 321 -11.67 24.90 26.50
N SER A 322 -12.21 24.74 25.30
CA SER A 322 -13.60 25.14 25.02
C SER A 322 -14.61 24.36 25.87
N ASN A 323 -14.33 23.10 26.21
CA ASN A 323 -15.14 22.34 27.17
C ASN A 323 -14.99 22.87 28.60
N ALA A 324 -13.77 23.20 29.03
CA ALA A 324 -13.52 23.81 30.35
C ALA A 324 -14.28 25.15 30.49
N PHE A 325 -14.15 26.06 29.53
CA PHE A 325 -14.84 27.36 29.54
C PHE A 325 -16.36 27.23 29.51
N LYS A 326 -16.89 26.24 28.78
CA LYS A 326 -18.33 26.03 28.69
C LYS A 326 -18.95 25.52 30.00
N ASN A 327 -18.20 24.73 30.78
CA ASN A 327 -18.71 24.09 31.99
C ASN A 327 -18.28 24.79 33.29
N THR A 328 -17.43 25.81 33.21
CA THR A 328 -16.98 26.61 34.36
C THR A 328 -17.89 27.82 34.55
N PRO A 329 -18.49 28.01 35.74
CA PRO A 329 -19.28 29.21 36.02
C PRO A 329 -18.40 30.46 36.16
N SER A 330 -19.01 31.64 36.07
CA SER A 330 -18.32 32.92 36.31
C SER A 330 -17.73 32.97 37.72
N GLY A 331 -16.48 33.44 37.85
CA GLY A 331 -15.70 33.38 39.09
C GLY A 331 -14.97 32.05 39.32
N GLY A 332 -15.15 31.07 38.43
CA GLY A 332 -14.42 29.78 38.50
C GLY A 332 -12.95 29.89 38.10
N THR A 333 -12.24 28.76 38.16
CA THR A 333 -10.82 28.65 37.82
C THR A 333 -10.60 27.60 36.74
N ILE A 334 -9.80 27.94 35.73
CA ILE A 334 -9.27 27.01 34.73
C ILE A 334 -7.74 27.06 34.83
N ARG A 335 -7.10 25.89 34.91
CA ARG A 335 -5.65 25.76 35.03
C ARG A 335 -5.10 24.82 33.97
N ILE A 336 -4.06 25.28 33.29
CA ILE A 336 -3.24 24.44 32.42
C ILE A 336 -1.93 24.14 33.15
N SER A 337 -1.55 22.88 33.28
CA SER A 337 -0.29 22.49 33.89
C SER A 337 0.54 21.62 32.95
N ILE A 338 1.82 21.94 32.78
CA ILE A 338 2.76 21.14 31.97
C ILE A 338 3.85 20.57 32.87
N HIS A 339 3.90 19.25 32.96
CA HIS A 339 4.88 18.53 33.78
C HIS A 339 5.75 17.62 32.92
N GLU A 340 7.04 17.92 32.89
CA GLU A 340 8.05 17.05 32.27
C GLU A 340 8.43 15.91 33.23
N LEU A 341 8.26 14.67 32.77
CA LEU A 341 8.71 13.44 33.44
C LEU A 341 9.94 12.88 32.71
N GLN A 342 10.50 11.77 33.20
CA GLN A 342 11.69 11.15 32.59
C GLN A 342 11.46 10.80 31.11
N ASP A 343 10.43 10.00 30.82
CA ASP A 343 10.15 9.48 29.47
C ASP A 343 8.93 10.14 28.79
N ASN A 344 8.16 10.94 29.52
CA ASN A 344 6.90 11.50 29.05
C ASN A 344 6.73 12.97 29.44
N VAL A 345 5.80 13.66 28.79
CA VAL A 345 5.33 15.00 29.15
C VAL A 345 3.83 14.95 29.38
N ASN A 346 3.37 15.44 30.52
CA ASN A 346 1.95 15.53 30.85
C ASN A 346 1.46 16.97 30.69
N LEU A 347 0.43 17.15 29.88
CA LEU A 347 -0.35 18.36 29.75
C LEU A 347 -1.70 18.15 30.43
N VAL A 348 -1.97 18.91 31.49
CA VAL A 348 -3.18 18.81 32.30
C VAL A 348 -4.03 20.05 32.08
N VAL A 349 -5.32 19.86 31.78
CA VAL A 349 -6.33 20.92 31.74
C VAL A 349 -7.34 20.63 32.84
N GLU A 350 -7.38 21.48 33.85
CA GLU A 350 -8.28 21.35 35.00
C GLU A 350 -9.26 22.52 35.05
N ASP A 351 -10.53 22.23 35.29
CA ASP A 351 -11.60 23.20 35.45
C ASP A 351 -12.36 22.99 36.76
N SER A 352 -12.83 24.07 37.38
CA SER A 352 -13.66 24.05 38.59
C SER A 352 -15.16 24.01 38.25
N GLY A 353 -15.54 23.32 37.17
CA GLY A 353 -16.91 23.24 36.70
C GLY A 353 -17.75 22.18 37.42
N ARG A 354 -18.88 21.82 36.80
CA ARG A 354 -19.86 20.87 37.33
C ARG A 354 -19.37 19.43 37.52
N GLY A 355 -18.19 19.07 37.00
CA GLY A 355 -17.68 17.70 37.02
C GLY A 355 -18.46 16.70 36.17
N ILE A 356 -17.97 15.45 36.14
CA ILE A 356 -18.47 14.31 35.36
C ILE A 356 -18.57 13.11 36.31
N LYS A 357 -19.68 12.36 36.25
CA LYS A 357 -19.85 11.08 36.97
C LYS A 357 -18.89 10.01 36.47
N ALA A 358 -18.36 9.22 37.40
CA ALA A 358 -17.38 8.17 37.11
C ALA A 358 -17.86 7.12 36.09
N GLU A 359 -19.16 6.84 36.05
CA GLU A 359 -19.77 5.91 35.09
C GLU A 359 -19.62 6.35 33.62
N HIS A 360 -19.34 7.64 33.38
CA HIS A 360 -19.23 8.21 32.05
C HIS A 360 -17.80 8.45 31.57
N PHE A 361 -16.76 8.15 32.37
CA PHE A 361 -15.37 8.44 32.01
C PHE A 361 -14.91 7.77 30.71
N GLU A 362 -15.39 6.56 30.43
CA GLU A 362 -15.09 5.89 29.17
C GLU A 362 -16.02 6.33 28.02
N THR A 363 -17.28 6.67 28.33
CA THR A 363 -18.29 7.00 27.31
C THR A 363 -18.15 8.44 26.79
N ILE A 364 -17.55 9.36 27.54
CA ILE A 364 -17.35 10.76 27.10
C ILE A 364 -16.43 10.89 25.86
N PHE A 365 -15.62 9.87 25.59
CA PHE A 365 -14.78 9.82 24.40
C PHE A 365 -15.46 9.14 23.20
N GLN A 366 -16.72 8.72 23.33
CA GLN A 366 -17.51 8.20 22.22
C GLN A 366 -18.18 9.33 21.44
N THR A 367 -18.32 9.14 20.12
CA THR A 367 -18.98 10.12 19.25
C THR A 367 -20.46 10.28 19.59
N PHE A 368 -20.95 11.52 19.55
CA PHE A 368 -22.34 11.91 19.81
C PHE A 368 -22.80 11.74 21.27
N PHE A 369 -21.88 11.42 22.19
CA PHE A 369 -22.18 11.42 23.60
C PHE A 369 -22.26 12.86 24.14
N SER A 370 -23.34 13.17 24.87
CA SER A 370 -23.53 14.43 25.58
C SER A 370 -23.94 14.12 27.02
N TYR A 371 -23.26 14.75 27.97
CA TYR A 371 -23.45 14.50 29.41
C TYR A 371 -24.78 15.06 29.96
N ASP A 372 -25.36 16.08 29.32
CA ASP A 372 -26.72 16.56 29.61
C ASP A 372 -27.69 16.03 28.54
N GLU A 373 -28.71 15.28 28.96
CA GLU A 373 -29.92 15.01 28.16
C GLU A 373 -30.90 16.20 28.20
N ASP A 374 -30.93 16.95 29.31
CA ASP A 374 -31.84 18.06 29.55
C ASP A 374 -31.11 19.41 29.56
N LYS A 375 -30.94 20.02 28.38
CA LYS A 375 -30.93 21.48 28.10
C LYS A 375 -30.33 21.76 26.73
N HIS A 376 -30.70 22.91 26.16
CA HIS A 376 -30.18 23.52 24.93
C HIS A 376 -28.66 23.79 24.95
N HIS A 377 -27.84 22.75 25.10
CA HIS A 377 -26.39 22.89 25.10
C HIS A 377 -25.80 22.59 23.71
N THR A 378 -24.92 23.49 23.32
CA THR A 378 -24.36 23.66 21.97
C THR A 378 -23.32 22.61 21.54
N GLY A 379 -23.12 21.56 22.34
CA GLY A 379 -22.05 20.56 22.17
C GLY A 379 -22.45 19.47 21.18
N THR A 380 -21.49 19.00 20.38
CA THR A 380 -21.72 18.10 19.26
C THR A 380 -21.44 16.64 19.59
N GLY A 381 -20.80 16.39 20.74
CA GLY A 381 -20.32 15.08 21.16
C GLY A 381 -19.16 14.52 20.32
N ILE A 382 -18.56 15.31 19.42
CA ILE A 382 -17.47 14.86 18.54
C ILE A 382 -16.11 15.33 19.05
N GLY A 383 -16.04 16.47 19.74
CA GLY A 383 -14.77 17.13 20.11
C GLY A 383 -13.83 16.27 20.98
N LEU A 384 -14.35 15.60 22.01
CA LEU A 384 -13.53 14.73 22.87
C LEU A 384 -13.11 13.43 22.17
N ALA A 385 -13.99 12.85 21.35
CA ALA A 385 -13.67 11.68 20.53
C ALA A 385 -12.54 12.00 19.52
N LEU A 386 -12.60 13.18 18.89
CA LEU A 386 -11.53 13.68 18.02
C LEU A 386 -10.23 13.91 18.80
N ALA A 387 -10.30 14.58 19.96
CA ALA A 387 -9.12 14.81 20.79
C ALA A 387 -8.43 13.49 21.18
N LYS A 388 -9.19 12.47 21.59
CA LYS A 388 -8.67 11.13 21.86
C LYS A 388 -8.00 10.52 20.63
N SER A 389 -8.69 10.51 19.48
CA SER A 389 -8.12 9.95 18.25
C SER A 389 -6.84 10.66 17.81
N LEU A 390 -6.75 11.99 17.96
CA LEU A 390 -5.53 12.76 17.67
C LEU A 390 -4.40 12.44 18.66
N VAL A 391 -4.70 12.28 19.95
CA VAL A 391 -3.71 11.87 20.97
C VAL A 391 -3.20 10.45 20.71
N ASP A 392 -4.09 9.52 20.35
CA ASP A 392 -3.73 8.14 20.03
C ASP A 392 -2.80 8.08 18.81
N MET A 393 -3.03 8.91 17.78
CA MET A 393 -2.11 9.04 16.63
C MET A 393 -0.75 9.63 17.03
N HIS A 394 -0.68 10.49 18.04
CA HIS A 394 0.60 10.96 18.61
C HIS A 394 1.28 9.90 19.49
N HIS A 395 0.78 8.67 19.51
CA HIS A 395 1.22 7.60 20.42
C HIS A 395 1.17 7.99 21.91
N GLY A 396 0.31 8.96 22.22
CA GLY A 396 0.06 9.45 23.56
C GLY A 396 -1.11 8.73 24.23
N PHE A 397 -1.53 9.27 25.37
CA PHE A 397 -2.67 8.77 26.11
C PHE A 397 -3.46 9.94 26.71
N ILE A 398 -4.79 9.89 26.66
CA ILE A 398 -5.66 10.87 27.32
C ILE A 398 -6.51 10.19 28.40
N SER A 399 -6.52 10.77 29.60
CA SER A 399 -7.36 10.33 30.71
C SER A 399 -8.20 11.48 31.28
N VAL A 400 -9.24 11.11 32.02
CA VAL A 400 -10.12 12.04 32.73
C VAL A 400 -10.20 11.65 34.20
N GLU A 401 -10.12 12.65 35.08
CA GLU A 401 -10.41 12.55 36.50
C GLU A 401 -11.43 13.64 36.84
N SER A 402 -12.50 13.33 37.55
CA SER A 402 -13.50 14.34 37.88
C SER A 402 -14.28 13.98 39.14
N GLU A 403 -14.72 15.01 39.86
CA GLU A 403 -15.66 14.87 40.96
C GLU A 403 -16.86 15.80 40.71
N GLU A 404 -18.06 15.24 40.77
CA GLU A 404 -19.31 15.96 40.49
C GLU A 404 -19.47 17.16 41.43
N GLY A 405 -19.72 18.33 40.85
CA GLY A 405 -19.82 19.61 41.54
C GLY A 405 -18.50 20.25 41.99
N LYS A 406 -17.33 19.65 41.69
CA LYS A 406 -16.03 20.19 42.11
C LYS A 406 -15.08 20.51 40.97
N PHE A 407 -14.67 19.51 40.20
CA PHE A 407 -13.66 19.71 39.16
C PHE A 407 -13.72 18.65 38.05
N THR A 408 -13.20 19.01 36.88
CA THR A 408 -12.87 18.06 35.81
C THR A 408 -11.42 18.28 35.42
N ARG A 409 -10.65 17.19 35.28
CA ARG A 409 -9.24 17.21 34.92
C ARG A 409 -9.01 16.26 33.76
N PHE A 410 -8.59 16.80 32.62
CA PHE A 410 -8.10 16.02 31.49
C PHE A 410 -6.57 16.00 31.51
N THR A 411 -5.97 14.82 31.38
CA THR A 411 -4.52 14.66 31.30
C THR A 411 -4.15 14.05 29.96
N VAL A 412 -3.34 14.76 29.18
CA VAL A 412 -2.74 14.29 27.92
C VAL A 412 -1.27 13.97 28.17
N THR A 413 -0.89 12.72 27.97
CA THR A 413 0.47 12.22 28.13
C THR A 413 1.10 11.98 26.76
N LEU A 414 2.24 12.63 26.49
CA LEU A 414 3.04 12.45 25.29
C LEU A 414 4.37 11.77 25.63
N LYS A 415 4.85 10.88 24.75
CA LYS A 415 6.18 10.27 24.88
C LYS A 415 7.27 11.22 24.42
N LYS A 416 8.43 11.20 25.09
CA LYS A 416 9.61 11.97 24.67
C LYS A 416 10.39 11.22 23.57
N GLY A 417 11.09 12.00 22.73
CA GLY A 417 11.85 11.50 21.58
C GLY A 417 10.99 11.20 20.35
N SER A 418 11.62 10.86 19.23
CA SER A 418 10.96 10.61 17.93
C SER A 418 10.85 9.13 17.55
N ALA A 419 11.42 8.22 18.34
CA ALA A 419 11.56 6.80 17.99
C ALA A 419 10.24 6.02 17.85
N HIS A 420 9.12 6.61 18.29
CA HIS A 420 7.80 6.03 18.19
C HIS A 420 7.01 6.48 16.96
N PHE A 421 7.52 7.47 16.21
CA PHE A 421 6.94 7.92 14.94
C PHE A 421 7.63 7.23 13.75
N ASP A 422 6.88 7.01 12.68
CA ASP A 422 7.45 6.48 11.43
C ASP A 422 8.31 7.55 10.73
N GLN A 423 9.36 7.13 10.00
CA GLN A 423 10.24 8.06 9.28
C GLN A 423 9.50 8.96 8.28
N SER A 424 8.34 8.53 7.78
CA SER A 424 7.51 9.32 6.88
C SER A 424 6.71 10.43 7.55
N GLU A 425 6.64 10.46 8.88
CA GLU A 425 5.87 11.42 9.69
C GLU A 425 6.77 12.52 10.26
N LEU A 426 8.09 12.30 10.28
CA LEU A 426 9.07 13.24 10.81
C LEU A 426 9.41 14.30 9.76
N GLN A 427 9.08 15.57 10.03
CA GLN A 427 9.58 16.69 9.24
C GLN A 427 10.91 17.19 9.81
N HIS A 428 11.94 17.27 8.95
CA HIS A 428 13.28 17.75 9.32
C HIS A 428 13.42 19.28 9.30
N TYR A 429 12.37 20.03 8.96
CA TYR A 429 12.39 21.49 8.91
C TYR A 429 11.17 22.05 9.63
N SER A 430 11.43 22.83 10.70
CA SER A 430 10.41 23.65 11.35
C SER A 430 9.98 24.76 10.40
N HIS A 431 8.82 24.63 9.76
CA HIS A 431 8.14 25.80 9.20
C HIS A 431 7.57 26.60 10.38
N ASP A 432 8.34 27.57 10.88
CA ASP A 432 7.82 28.71 11.64
C ASP A 432 7.03 29.61 10.68
N VAL A 433 5.92 29.10 10.13
CA VAL A 433 4.98 29.87 9.33
C VAL A 433 3.70 29.97 10.13
N GLU A 434 3.48 31.16 10.69
CA GLU A 434 2.21 31.58 11.30
C GLU A 434 1.07 31.42 10.28
N SER A 435 0.37 30.30 10.30
CA SER A 435 -0.94 30.18 9.65
C SER A 435 -2.02 30.48 10.69
N LEU A 436 -2.38 31.76 10.82
CA LEU A 436 -3.52 32.23 11.60
C LEU A 436 -4.89 31.89 10.96
N ASP A 437 -4.91 31.04 9.92
CA ASP A 437 -6.01 30.94 8.97
C ASP A 437 -7.11 29.93 9.32
N TYR A 438 -7.06 29.21 10.45
CA TYR A 438 -7.99 28.09 10.68
C TYR A 438 -9.14 28.33 11.69
N TYR A 439 -9.24 29.48 12.35
CA TYR A 439 -10.42 29.79 13.19
C TYR A 439 -10.87 31.25 13.03
N PRO A 440 -12.15 31.51 12.66
CA PRO A 440 -12.70 32.83 12.85
C PRO A 440 -12.76 33.09 14.36
N SER A 441 -12.16 34.21 14.75
CA SER A 441 -12.14 34.76 16.09
C SER A 441 -13.51 34.65 16.76
N LEU A 442 -13.53 34.20 18.03
CA LEU A 442 -14.63 34.49 18.96
C LEU A 442 -14.58 35.98 19.32
N SER A 443 -14.74 36.86 18.33
CA SER A 443 -14.81 38.30 18.53
C SER A 443 -16.26 38.74 18.39
N VAL A 444 -16.86 39.14 19.51
CA VAL A 444 -17.98 40.10 19.49
C VAL A 444 -17.45 41.38 18.84
N PRO A 445 -18.21 42.08 17.99
CA PRO A 445 -17.68 43.21 17.22
C PRO A 445 -17.30 44.35 18.17
N ALA A 446 -16.00 44.65 18.26
CA ALA A 446 -15.53 45.92 18.79
C ALA A 446 -15.67 46.98 17.68
N GLU A 447 -16.46 48.03 17.95
CA GLU A 447 -16.64 49.19 17.09
C GLU A 447 -15.34 50.02 17.06
N HIS A 448 -14.48 49.84 16.07
CA HIS A 448 -13.53 50.86 15.65
C HIS A 448 -13.38 50.87 14.13
N PRO A 449 -13.72 51.99 13.44
CA PRO A 449 -13.53 52.11 12.01
C PRO A 449 -12.05 52.39 11.72
N VAL A 450 -11.41 51.49 10.98
CA VAL A 450 -10.12 51.77 10.33
C VAL A 450 -10.43 52.38 8.96
N GLU A 451 -10.23 53.68 8.83
CA GLU A 451 -10.24 54.38 7.54
C GLU A 451 -9.07 53.88 6.68
N LEU A 452 -9.40 53.08 5.66
CA LEU A 452 -8.49 52.81 4.54
C LEU A 452 -8.86 53.77 3.41
N LYS A 453 -7.98 54.74 3.17
CA LYS A 453 -8.04 55.64 2.02
C LYS A 453 -8.09 54.81 0.74
N THR A 454 -9.22 54.86 0.05
CA THR A 454 -9.39 54.33 -1.29
C THR A 454 -8.99 55.45 -2.25
N GLU A 455 -7.84 55.30 -2.92
CA GLU A 455 -7.53 56.13 -4.08
C GLU A 455 -8.44 55.69 -5.22
N GLU A 456 -9.37 56.57 -5.60
CA GLU A 456 -10.20 56.40 -6.80
C GLU A 456 -9.30 56.50 -8.03
N ILE A 457 -9.09 55.38 -8.71
CA ILE A 457 -8.49 55.36 -10.04
C ILE A 457 -9.60 55.68 -11.05
N THR A 458 -9.36 56.76 -11.78
CA THR A 458 -10.18 57.30 -12.85
C THR A 458 -10.46 56.27 -13.94
N GLN A 459 -11.73 56.18 -14.32
CA GLN A 459 -12.23 55.35 -15.41
C GLN A 459 -11.55 55.71 -16.74
N THR A 460 -10.86 54.75 -17.37
CA THR A 460 -10.91 54.53 -18.83
C THR A 460 -10.51 53.09 -19.21
N SER A 461 -11.46 52.37 -19.81
CA SER A 461 -11.31 51.45 -20.96
C SER A 461 -10.38 50.22 -20.88
N ASP A 462 -10.66 49.25 -20.01
CA ASP A 462 -10.98 47.84 -20.32
C ASP A 462 -11.05 47.06 -18.99
N LYS A 463 -12.19 46.43 -18.67
CA LYS A 463 -12.28 45.61 -17.44
C LYS A 463 -11.56 44.28 -17.68
N PRO A 464 -10.70 43.80 -16.75
CA PRO A 464 -10.07 42.50 -16.89
C PRO A 464 -11.13 41.39 -17.00
N THR A 465 -10.85 40.38 -17.83
CA THR A 465 -11.80 39.29 -18.08
C THR A 465 -11.57 38.15 -17.08
N LEU A 466 -12.62 37.75 -16.36
CA LEU A 466 -12.62 36.63 -15.41
C LEU A 466 -13.51 35.49 -15.94
N LEU A 467 -12.94 34.30 -16.07
CA LEU A 467 -13.70 33.09 -16.36
C LEU A 467 -14.04 32.37 -15.06
N LEU A 468 -15.33 32.17 -14.83
CA LEU A 468 -15.88 31.45 -13.69
C LEU A 468 -16.41 30.09 -14.13
N VAL A 469 -15.82 29.02 -13.61
CA VAL A 469 -16.21 27.63 -13.87
C VAL A 469 -16.77 27.00 -12.59
N GLU A 470 -18.08 26.86 -12.51
CA GLU A 470 -18.80 26.35 -11.33
C GLU A 470 -20.10 25.68 -11.78
N ASP A 471 -20.31 24.43 -11.35
CA ASP A 471 -21.48 23.62 -11.73
C ASP A 471 -22.73 23.98 -10.93
N ASN A 472 -22.58 24.49 -9.70
CA ASN A 472 -23.69 24.96 -8.90
C ASN A 472 -24.12 26.39 -9.30
N ASP A 473 -25.35 26.53 -9.80
CA ASP A 473 -25.93 27.79 -10.26
C ASP A 473 -25.95 28.89 -9.20
N ASP A 474 -26.27 28.54 -7.94
CA ASP A 474 -26.36 29.50 -6.84
C ASP A 474 -24.98 30.00 -6.41
N VAL A 475 -23.98 29.10 -6.34
CA VAL A 475 -22.59 29.48 -6.04
C VAL A 475 -22.02 30.34 -7.17
N ARG A 476 -22.30 29.97 -8.42
CA ARG A 476 -21.87 30.74 -9.59
C ARG A 476 -22.50 32.13 -9.59
N ALA A 477 -23.80 32.23 -9.30
CA ALA A 477 -24.51 33.50 -9.16
C ALA A 477 -23.94 34.34 -7.99
N TYR A 478 -23.59 33.71 -6.88
CA TYR A 478 -22.98 34.39 -5.74
C TYR A 478 -21.59 34.94 -6.08
N ILE A 479 -20.70 34.15 -6.66
CA ILE A 479 -19.36 34.62 -7.08
C ILE A 479 -19.49 35.71 -8.15
N LYS A 480 -20.43 35.56 -9.10
CA LYS A 480 -20.77 36.60 -10.06
C LYS A 480 -21.18 37.91 -9.37
N SER A 481 -21.97 37.84 -8.29
CA SER A 481 -22.39 39.04 -7.56
C SER A 481 -21.22 39.80 -6.91
N ILE A 482 -20.15 39.08 -6.54
CA ILE A 482 -18.90 39.63 -5.99
C ILE A 482 -18.12 40.37 -7.09
N PHE A 483 -17.90 39.74 -8.25
CA PHE A 483 -16.96 40.25 -9.26
C PHE A 483 -17.56 41.09 -10.40
N GLN A 484 -18.89 41.11 -10.56
CA GLN A 484 -19.56 41.78 -11.70
C GLN A 484 -19.30 43.29 -11.81
N LYS A 485 -18.91 43.95 -10.71
CA LYS A 485 -18.62 45.39 -10.70
C LYS A 485 -17.27 45.69 -11.34
N ASP A 486 -16.26 44.87 -11.09
CA ASP A 486 -14.86 45.17 -11.44
C ASP A 486 -14.34 44.37 -12.64
N TYR A 487 -14.97 43.24 -12.98
CA TYR A 487 -14.52 42.31 -14.03
C TYR A 487 -15.57 42.06 -15.11
N GLN A 488 -15.13 41.74 -16.33
CA GLN A 488 -15.97 41.16 -17.35
C GLN A 488 -16.06 39.64 -17.13
N LEU A 489 -17.25 39.11 -16.87
CA LEU A 489 -17.45 37.71 -16.47
C LEU A 489 -17.83 36.83 -17.65
N ILE A 490 -17.14 35.70 -17.77
CA ILE A 490 -17.49 34.57 -18.63
C ILE A 490 -17.85 33.41 -17.72
N GLU A 491 -18.99 32.76 -17.97
CA GLU A 491 -19.48 31.66 -17.14
C GLU A 491 -19.36 30.32 -17.88
N ALA A 492 -18.98 29.28 -17.14
CA ALA A 492 -18.98 27.90 -17.60
C ALA A 492 -19.50 26.98 -16.48
N THR A 493 -20.21 25.93 -16.87
CA THR A 493 -20.88 24.99 -15.94
C THR A 493 -20.05 23.76 -15.62
N ASP A 494 -18.98 23.50 -16.37
CA ASP A 494 -18.10 22.35 -16.17
C ASP A 494 -16.70 22.61 -16.76
N GLY A 495 -15.73 21.75 -16.45
CA GLY A 495 -14.36 21.93 -16.93
C GLY A 495 -14.20 21.84 -18.45
N LYS A 496 -15.08 21.17 -19.17
CA LYS A 496 -15.00 21.07 -20.65
C LYS A 496 -15.44 22.38 -21.30
N THR A 497 -16.57 22.94 -20.87
CA THR A 497 -17.04 24.26 -21.33
C THR A 497 -16.08 25.37 -20.88
N GLY A 498 -15.51 25.26 -19.67
CA GLY A 498 -14.46 26.16 -19.17
C GLY A 498 -13.19 26.13 -20.02
N MET A 499 -12.70 24.95 -20.41
CA MET A 499 -11.53 24.82 -21.30
C MET A 499 -11.76 25.48 -22.66
N GLN A 500 -12.96 25.29 -23.23
CA GLN A 500 -13.32 25.89 -24.51
C GLN A 500 -13.36 27.42 -24.39
N ALA A 501 -14.05 27.94 -23.37
CA ALA A 501 -14.14 29.37 -23.11
C ALA A 501 -12.76 30.01 -22.88
N ALA A 502 -11.88 29.35 -22.10
CA ALA A 502 -10.52 29.80 -21.86
C ALA A 502 -9.67 29.87 -23.13
N SER A 503 -9.85 28.91 -24.04
CA SER A 503 -9.12 28.85 -25.32
C SER A 503 -9.61 29.87 -26.35
N GLU A 504 -10.91 30.20 -26.32
CA GLU A 504 -11.54 31.15 -27.24
C GLU A 504 -11.34 32.61 -26.80
N HIS A 505 -11.48 32.90 -25.50
CA HIS A 505 -11.54 34.26 -24.97
C HIS A 505 -10.27 34.70 -24.23
N ILE A 506 -9.39 33.77 -23.84
CA ILE A 506 -8.11 34.03 -23.15
C ILE A 506 -8.29 35.00 -21.96
N PRO A 507 -9.04 34.60 -20.92
CA PRO A 507 -9.31 35.44 -19.77
C PRO A 507 -8.02 35.85 -19.02
N ASP A 508 -8.08 36.93 -18.25
CA ASP A 508 -6.96 37.39 -17.42
C ASP A 508 -6.82 36.57 -16.13
N VAL A 509 -7.88 35.93 -15.66
CA VAL A 509 -7.89 35.03 -14.51
C VAL A 509 -9.03 34.01 -14.59
N ILE A 510 -8.82 32.80 -14.06
CA ILE A 510 -9.81 31.73 -14.01
C ILE A 510 -10.08 31.36 -12.55
N ILE A 511 -11.35 31.33 -12.16
CA ILE A 511 -11.82 30.72 -10.91
C ILE A 511 -12.55 29.43 -11.28
N SER A 512 -12.13 28.29 -10.74
CA SER A 512 -12.77 27.00 -11.01
C SER A 512 -13.03 26.24 -9.72
N ASP A 513 -14.21 25.61 -9.60
CA ASP A 513 -14.40 24.58 -8.58
C ASP A 513 -13.54 23.35 -8.89
N VAL A 514 -13.14 22.63 -7.86
CA VAL A 514 -12.39 21.37 -7.98
C VAL A 514 -13.32 20.23 -8.37
N MET A 515 -14.51 20.12 -7.78
CA MET A 515 -15.41 18.99 -8.02
C MET A 515 -16.58 19.40 -8.91
N MET A 516 -16.48 19.06 -10.21
CA MET A 516 -17.51 19.34 -11.21
C MET A 516 -17.73 18.10 -12.10
N PRO A 517 -18.93 17.92 -12.68
CA PRO A 517 -19.23 16.84 -13.60
C PRO A 517 -18.44 16.97 -14.92
N VAL A 518 -18.33 15.86 -15.67
CA VAL A 518 -17.66 15.75 -16.98
C VAL A 518 -16.14 15.95 -16.95
N MET A 519 -15.65 17.07 -16.43
CA MET A 519 -14.24 17.38 -16.24
C MET A 519 -14.07 18.17 -14.95
N ASP A 520 -13.30 17.60 -14.01
CA ASP A 520 -12.99 18.24 -12.74
C ASP A 520 -12.00 19.41 -12.89
N GLY A 521 -11.96 20.30 -11.89
CA GLY A 521 -11.13 21.50 -11.91
C GLY A 521 -9.63 21.22 -11.93
N ILE A 522 -9.21 20.08 -11.37
CA ILE A 522 -7.81 19.64 -11.36
C ILE A 522 -7.37 19.27 -12.79
N THR A 523 -8.18 18.49 -13.49
CA THR A 523 -7.96 18.09 -14.88
C THR A 523 -8.03 19.29 -15.81
N LEU A 524 -8.98 20.21 -15.57
CA LEU A 524 -9.05 21.49 -16.28
C LEU A 524 -7.75 22.29 -16.10
N CYS A 525 -7.32 22.52 -14.86
CA CYS A 525 -6.10 23.26 -14.56
C CYS A 525 -4.88 22.64 -15.24
N LYS A 526 -4.70 21.32 -15.12
CA LYS A 526 -3.58 20.61 -15.78
C LYS A 526 -3.59 20.79 -17.30
N LYS A 527 -4.76 20.72 -17.94
CA LYS A 527 -4.89 20.95 -19.39
C LYS A 527 -4.60 22.40 -19.77
N LEU A 528 -5.12 23.35 -19.01
CA LEU A 528 -4.84 24.78 -19.23
C LEU A 528 -3.35 25.07 -19.11
N LYS A 529 -2.68 24.51 -18.09
CA LYS A 529 -1.25 24.68 -17.82
C LYS A 529 -0.35 23.94 -18.81
N SER A 530 -0.86 22.90 -19.47
CA SER A 530 -0.14 22.15 -20.51
C SER A 530 -0.27 22.75 -21.91
N ASP A 531 -1.32 23.54 -22.18
CA ASP A 531 -1.53 24.20 -23.46
C ASP A 531 -0.86 25.58 -23.49
N VAL A 532 0.02 25.78 -24.46
CA VAL A 532 0.80 27.02 -24.65
C VAL A 532 -0.11 28.27 -24.75
N LYS A 533 -1.34 28.13 -25.26
CA LYS A 533 -2.28 29.25 -25.37
C LYS A 533 -2.84 29.70 -24.02
N THR A 534 -2.97 28.80 -23.06
CA THR A 534 -3.68 29.05 -21.79
C THR A 534 -2.80 28.92 -20.56
N SER A 535 -1.57 28.41 -20.70
CA SER A 535 -0.69 28.07 -19.58
C SER A 535 -0.30 29.27 -18.72
N HIS A 536 -0.17 30.41 -19.37
CA HIS A 536 0.15 31.68 -18.75
C HIS A 536 -1.02 32.29 -17.96
N ILE A 537 -2.26 31.80 -18.09
CA ILE A 537 -3.44 32.34 -17.40
C ILE A 537 -3.41 31.88 -15.92
N PRO A 538 -3.55 32.79 -14.94
CA PRO A 538 -3.63 32.41 -13.54
C PRO A 538 -4.93 31.68 -13.22
N VAL A 539 -4.83 30.57 -12.49
CA VAL A 539 -5.97 29.71 -12.11
C VAL A 539 -6.06 29.63 -10.58
N ILE A 540 -7.20 30.03 -10.03
CA ILE A 540 -7.58 29.84 -8.63
C ILE A 540 -8.55 28.66 -8.55
N LEU A 541 -8.20 27.66 -7.74
CA LEU A 541 -9.07 26.52 -7.48
C LEU A 541 -9.85 26.69 -6.18
N LEU A 542 -11.19 26.67 -6.28
CA LEU A 542 -12.07 26.60 -5.12
C LEU A 542 -12.16 25.14 -4.69
N THR A 543 -11.86 24.85 -3.42
CA THR A 543 -11.84 23.48 -2.91
C THR A 543 -12.64 23.36 -1.63
N ALA A 544 -13.42 22.29 -1.51
CA ALA A 544 -14.01 21.91 -0.24
C ALA A 544 -12.98 21.21 0.68
N ARG A 545 -11.84 20.71 0.17
CA ARG A 545 -10.95 19.83 0.92
C ARG A 545 -9.79 20.59 1.55
N THR A 546 -9.64 20.46 2.87
CA THR A 546 -8.51 20.98 3.66
C THR A 546 -7.28 20.06 3.69
N SER A 547 -7.34 18.86 3.08
CA SER A 547 -6.29 17.84 3.23
C SER A 547 -5.06 18.10 2.35
N LEU A 548 -3.90 17.99 2.99
CA LEU A 548 -2.54 18.00 2.41
C LEU A 548 -2.36 17.05 1.21
N ILE A 549 -3.10 15.93 1.16
CA ILE A 549 -3.04 14.94 0.06
C ILE A 549 -3.38 15.58 -1.30
N PHE A 550 -4.27 16.57 -1.33
CA PHE A 550 -4.62 17.31 -2.56
C PHE A 550 -3.79 18.59 -2.76
N LYS A 551 -3.10 19.08 -1.73
CA LYS A 551 -2.05 20.10 -1.93
C LYS A 551 -0.89 19.50 -2.71
N VAL A 552 -0.51 18.24 -2.47
CA VAL A 552 0.55 17.55 -3.22
C VAL A 552 0.13 17.31 -4.68
N GLU A 553 -1.07 16.79 -4.93
CA GLU A 553 -1.59 16.61 -6.30
C GLU A 553 -1.81 17.97 -7.01
N GLY A 554 -2.11 19.02 -6.23
CA GLY A 554 -2.25 20.40 -6.70
C GLY A 554 -0.93 21.15 -6.95
N LEU A 555 0.16 20.77 -6.28
CA LEU A 555 1.51 21.28 -6.57
C LEU A 555 2.01 20.72 -7.92
N GLU A 556 1.52 19.55 -8.34
CA GLU A 556 1.82 18.97 -9.66
C GLU A 556 0.93 19.54 -10.78
N THR A 557 -0.18 20.21 -10.49
CA THR A 557 -1.13 20.69 -11.52
C THR A 557 -0.83 22.08 -12.06
N GLY A 558 -0.01 22.87 -11.35
CA GLY A 558 0.41 24.21 -11.78
C GLY A 558 -0.60 25.33 -11.51
N ALA A 559 -1.59 25.13 -10.63
CA ALA A 559 -2.49 26.20 -10.19
C ALA A 559 -1.74 27.28 -9.40
N ASP A 560 -2.18 28.53 -9.50
CA ASP A 560 -1.52 29.68 -8.90
C ASP A 560 -1.95 29.91 -7.44
N ASP A 561 -3.20 29.57 -7.11
CA ASP A 561 -3.73 29.69 -5.75
C ASP A 561 -4.89 28.72 -5.49
N TYR A 562 -5.17 28.49 -4.20
CA TYR A 562 -6.27 27.66 -3.72
C TYR A 562 -7.08 28.42 -2.67
N VAL A 563 -8.41 28.28 -2.73
CA VAL A 563 -9.32 28.89 -1.77
C VAL A 563 -10.30 27.85 -1.24
N THR A 564 -10.37 27.70 0.07
CA THR A 564 -11.27 26.74 0.70
C THR A 564 -12.70 27.27 0.79
N LYS A 565 -13.69 26.47 0.36
CA LYS A 565 -15.11 26.71 0.63
C LYS A 565 -15.43 26.32 2.10
N PRO A 566 -16.25 27.08 2.85
CA PRO A 566 -16.76 28.41 2.53
C PRO A 566 -15.65 29.46 2.61
N PHE A 567 -15.65 30.39 1.66
CA PHE A 567 -14.61 31.41 1.53
C PHE A 567 -15.11 32.79 1.98
N SER A 568 -14.19 33.62 2.47
CA SER A 568 -14.44 35.04 2.68
C SER A 568 -14.47 35.77 1.34
N PRO A 569 -15.51 36.56 1.03
CA PRO A 569 -15.60 37.32 -0.21
C PRO A 569 -14.40 38.25 -0.41
N LYS A 570 -14.03 38.95 0.66
CA LYS A 570 -12.91 39.88 0.67
C LYS A 570 -11.57 39.20 0.42
N LEU A 571 -11.38 37.99 0.96
CA LEU A 571 -10.17 37.20 0.72
C LEU A 571 -10.08 36.77 -0.76
N LEU A 572 -11.19 36.28 -1.32
CA LEU A 572 -11.24 35.86 -2.73
C LEU A 572 -11.00 37.05 -3.67
N GLU A 573 -11.61 38.20 -3.41
CA GLU A 573 -11.37 39.45 -4.15
C GLU A 573 -9.89 39.86 -4.13
N LEU A 574 -9.27 39.85 -2.94
CA LEU A 574 -7.85 40.22 -2.79
C LEU A 574 -6.91 39.27 -3.54
N LYS A 575 -7.15 37.96 -3.48
CA LYS A 575 -6.35 36.96 -4.22
C LYS A 575 -6.47 37.16 -5.73
N VAL A 576 -7.68 37.33 -6.24
CA VAL A 576 -7.93 37.61 -7.67
C VAL A 576 -7.22 38.89 -8.10
N ARG A 577 -7.43 39.98 -7.35
CA ARG A 577 -6.83 41.29 -7.64
C ARG A 577 -5.30 41.23 -7.64
N ASN A 578 -4.69 40.50 -6.70
CA ASN A 578 -3.24 40.34 -6.63
C ASN A 578 -2.70 39.57 -7.85
N LEU A 579 -3.36 38.49 -8.29
CA LEU A 579 -2.92 37.75 -9.47
C LEU A 579 -3.03 38.58 -10.76
N VAL A 580 -4.12 39.34 -10.89
CA VAL A 580 -4.33 40.22 -12.05
C VAL A 580 -3.31 41.35 -12.06
N HIS A 581 -3.07 42.04 -10.93
CA HIS A 581 -2.04 43.08 -10.86
C HIS A 581 -0.62 42.55 -11.05
N MET A 582 -0.31 41.36 -10.53
CA MET A 582 1.01 40.74 -10.75
C MET A 582 1.23 40.48 -12.24
N ARG A 583 0.20 40.03 -12.96
CA ARG A 583 0.22 39.83 -14.41
C ARG A 583 0.33 41.15 -15.18
N GLU A 584 -0.43 42.18 -14.81
CA GLU A 584 -0.31 43.51 -15.40
C GLU A 584 1.08 44.12 -15.19
N ARG A 585 1.65 43.94 -14.00
CA ARG A 585 2.99 44.43 -13.66
C ARG A 585 4.05 43.68 -14.46
N MET A 586 3.94 42.36 -14.60
CA MET A 586 4.81 41.60 -15.51
C MET A 586 4.67 42.11 -16.95
N ARG A 587 3.44 42.30 -17.46
CA ARG A 587 3.21 42.88 -18.79
C ARG A 587 3.91 44.25 -18.93
N LYS A 588 3.77 45.14 -17.95
CA LYS A 588 4.39 46.49 -17.96
C LYS A 588 5.92 46.44 -17.89
N VAL A 589 6.50 45.59 -17.04
CA VAL A 589 7.96 45.43 -16.90
C VAL A 589 8.62 44.97 -18.20
N PHE A 590 7.93 44.16 -19.02
CA PHE A 590 8.42 43.77 -20.35
C PHE A 590 8.07 44.76 -21.48
N THR A 591 7.15 45.71 -21.23
CA THR A 591 6.70 46.70 -22.24
C THR A 591 7.42 48.05 -22.08
N ASP A 592 7.86 48.41 -20.87
CA ASP A 592 8.63 49.63 -20.63
C ASP A 592 10.07 49.49 -21.14
N LYS A 593 10.42 50.38 -22.07
CA LYS A 593 11.68 50.44 -22.84
C LYS A 593 12.95 50.70 -22.00
N GLU A 594 12.88 50.72 -20.67
CA GLU A 594 13.98 51.19 -19.80
C GLU A 594 14.58 50.13 -18.86
N VAL A 595 14.10 48.89 -18.84
CA VAL A 595 14.72 47.83 -18.00
C VAL A 595 15.67 46.97 -18.84
N LEU A 596 16.84 47.52 -19.15
CA LEU A 596 17.97 46.81 -19.76
C LEU A 596 19.19 46.75 -18.82
N ASP A 597 18.94 46.70 -17.51
CA ASP A 597 19.90 46.14 -16.55
C ASP A 597 19.25 44.92 -15.90
N VAL A 598 19.60 43.74 -16.42
CA VAL A 598 19.32 42.47 -15.74
C VAL A 598 20.61 41.67 -15.72
N GLU A 599 21.33 41.78 -14.59
CA GLU A 599 22.08 40.65 -14.08
C GLU A 599 21.12 39.46 -13.90
N PRO A 600 21.52 38.23 -14.27
CA PRO A 600 20.62 37.09 -14.18
C PRO A 600 20.52 36.63 -12.73
N LYS A 601 19.50 37.09 -12.00
CA LYS A 601 18.98 36.37 -10.84
C LYS A 601 17.50 36.66 -10.57
N ARG A 602 16.73 35.58 -10.70
CA ARG A 602 15.37 35.29 -10.19
C ARG A 602 14.19 35.99 -10.86
N ILE A 603 13.70 35.41 -11.97
CA ILE A 603 12.27 35.38 -12.30
C ILE A 603 11.95 34.02 -12.95
N THR A 604 10.90 33.37 -12.48
CA THR A 604 10.40 32.05 -12.91
C THR A 604 9.92 32.08 -14.37
N LEU A 605 10.81 31.76 -15.30
CA LEU A 605 10.46 31.38 -16.67
C LEU A 605 10.19 29.87 -16.71
N THR A 606 9.19 29.45 -17.48
CA THR A 606 9.04 28.04 -17.84
C THR A 606 10.25 27.62 -18.67
N SER A 607 10.87 26.48 -18.35
CA SER A 607 12.09 25.98 -18.99
C SER A 607 12.04 25.94 -20.52
N ALA A 608 10.84 25.87 -21.12
CA ALA A 608 10.66 25.82 -22.57
C ALA A 608 10.84 27.18 -23.29
N ASP A 609 10.47 28.30 -22.67
CA ASP A 609 10.58 29.62 -23.31
C ASP A 609 11.98 30.21 -23.17
N GLU A 610 12.66 29.93 -22.08
CA GLU A 610 14.09 30.21 -21.91
C GLU A 610 14.91 29.48 -22.99
N LEU A 611 14.63 28.19 -23.20
CA LEU A 611 15.31 27.36 -24.20
C LEU A 611 15.00 27.80 -25.64
N PHE A 612 13.80 28.33 -25.89
CA PHE A 612 13.44 28.94 -27.17
C PHE A 612 14.22 30.24 -27.40
N MET A 613 14.23 31.16 -26.44
CA MET A 613 14.93 32.44 -26.57
C MET A 613 16.44 32.24 -26.71
N GLN A 614 17.02 31.31 -25.95
CA GLN A 614 18.43 30.95 -26.06
C GLN A 614 18.79 30.47 -27.48
N LYS A 615 18.02 29.53 -28.03
CA LYS A 615 18.23 29.03 -29.40
C LYS A 615 18.04 30.11 -30.46
N ALA A 616 17.05 30.99 -30.29
CA ALA A 616 16.80 32.09 -31.22
C ALA A 616 17.95 33.11 -31.22
N MET A 617 18.48 33.46 -30.04
CA MET A 617 19.64 34.36 -29.91
C MET A 617 20.90 33.75 -30.51
N GLU A 618 21.22 32.50 -30.14
CA GLU A 618 22.38 31.77 -30.63
C GLU A 618 22.38 31.65 -32.16
N SER A 619 21.22 31.36 -32.75
CA SER A 619 21.07 31.26 -34.21
C SER A 619 21.34 32.57 -34.94
N VAL A 620 20.97 33.72 -34.34
CA VAL A 620 21.27 35.04 -34.92
C VAL A 620 22.74 35.40 -34.74
N GLU A 621 23.34 35.05 -33.60
CA GLU A 621 24.76 35.28 -33.33
C GLU A 621 25.68 34.51 -34.28
N GLN A 622 25.39 33.24 -34.55
CA GLN A 622 26.17 32.42 -35.48
C GLN A 622 26.10 32.92 -36.93
N ASN A 623 25.08 33.72 -37.27
CA ASN A 623 24.84 34.25 -38.62
C ASN A 623 24.92 35.79 -38.69
N MET A 624 25.66 36.41 -37.77
CA MET A 624 25.68 37.86 -37.60
C MET A 624 26.23 38.59 -38.84
N SER A 625 27.27 38.05 -39.47
CA SER A 625 27.94 38.64 -40.65
C SER A 625 27.26 38.32 -41.98
N ASN A 626 26.26 37.43 -42.01
CA ASN A 626 25.58 37.01 -43.23
C ASN A 626 24.43 37.98 -43.59
N PRO A 627 24.54 38.80 -44.64
CA PRO A 627 23.50 39.77 -44.97
C PRO A 627 22.17 39.16 -45.41
N ASP A 628 22.20 37.93 -45.96
CA ASP A 628 21.05 37.24 -46.52
C ASP A 628 20.24 36.44 -45.47
N TYR A 629 20.69 36.46 -44.21
CA TYR A 629 20.03 35.72 -43.13
C TYR A 629 18.59 36.23 -42.90
N SER A 630 17.62 35.36 -43.20
CA SER A 630 16.20 35.72 -43.26
C SER A 630 15.37 35.12 -42.13
N VAL A 631 14.14 35.63 -41.96
CA VAL A 631 13.16 35.10 -41.00
C VAL A 631 12.85 33.61 -41.25
N GLU A 632 12.99 33.14 -42.49
CA GLU A 632 12.77 31.73 -42.85
C GLU A 632 13.89 30.82 -42.34
N GLU A 633 15.13 31.31 -42.31
CA GLU A 633 16.27 30.59 -41.76
C GLU A 633 16.23 30.55 -40.23
N LEU A 634 15.87 31.68 -39.60
CA LEU A 634 15.61 31.73 -38.16
C LEU A 634 14.48 30.76 -37.78
N GLY A 635 13.42 30.70 -38.57
CA GLY A 635 12.30 29.76 -38.39
C GLY A 635 12.77 28.30 -38.46
N ARG A 636 13.62 27.94 -39.43
CA ARG A 636 14.19 26.59 -39.52
C ARG A 636 15.07 26.24 -38.32
N ALA A 637 15.90 27.17 -37.85
CA ALA A 637 16.80 26.94 -36.72
C ALA A 637 16.08 26.66 -35.40
N VAL A 638 14.92 27.29 -35.19
CA VAL A 638 14.08 27.05 -34.00
C VAL A 638 12.91 26.10 -34.25
N ALA A 639 12.88 25.42 -35.41
CA ALA A 639 11.86 24.46 -35.83
C ALA A 639 10.41 25.02 -35.83
N MET A 640 10.22 26.26 -36.29
CA MET A 640 8.93 26.95 -36.35
C MET A 640 8.61 27.49 -37.75
N SER A 641 7.32 27.54 -38.10
CA SER A 641 6.89 28.26 -39.31
C SER A 641 7.01 29.78 -39.14
N ARG A 642 7.14 30.52 -40.25
CA ARG A 642 7.30 31.99 -40.27
C ARG A 642 6.22 32.73 -39.46
N MET A 643 4.96 32.30 -39.55
CA MET A 643 3.84 32.92 -38.81
C MET A 643 3.90 32.60 -37.30
N GLN A 644 4.34 31.40 -36.93
CA GLN A 644 4.49 31.00 -35.53
C GLN A 644 5.69 31.69 -34.86
N LEU A 645 6.82 31.81 -35.57
CA LEU A 645 7.99 32.56 -35.11
C LEU A 645 7.65 34.04 -34.88
N TYR A 646 6.97 34.69 -35.83
CA TYR A 646 6.54 36.07 -35.69
C TYR A 646 5.63 36.27 -34.47
N ARG A 647 4.64 35.40 -34.26
CA ARG A 647 3.75 35.48 -33.09
C ARG A 647 4.49 35.23 -31.79
N LYS A 648 5.44 34.28 -31.76
CA LYS A 648 6.19 33.94 -30.56
C LYS A 648 7.19 35.03 -30.17
N LEU A 649 7.93 35.59 -31.13
CA LEU A 649 8.81 36.74 -30.88
C LEU A 649 8.00 37.99 -30.49
N LYS A 650 6.85 38.23 -31.14
CA LYS A 650 5.98 39.35 -30.78
C LYS A 650 5.37 39.20 -29.39
N ALA A 651 4.99 37.98 -28.99
CA ALA A 651 4.47 37.73 -27.64
C ALA A 651 5.54 37.86 -26.54
N LEU A 652 6.79 37.51 -26.85
CA LEU A 652 7.90 37.49 -25.87
C LEU A 652 8.71 38.80 -25.84
N THR A 653 8.78 39.54 -26.94
CA THR A 653 9.67 40.71 -27.10
C THR A 653 9.00 41.93 -27.74
N ASP A 654 7.74 41.81 -28.18
CA ASP A 654 7.00 42.80 -28.99
C ASP A 654 7.68 43.20 -30.33
N LEU A 655 8.74 42.49 -30.73
CA LEU A 655 9.42 42.71 -31.99
C LEU A 655 8.91 41.74 -33.06
N SER A 656 8.79 42.23 -34.29
CA SER A 656 8.72 41.33 -35.44
C SER A 656 10.03 40.56 -35.61
N ALA A 657 9.99 39.39 -36.25
CA ALA A 657 11.20 38.60 -36.47
C ALA A 657 12.32 39.36 -37.24
N ASN A 658 11.95 40.26 -38.15
CA ASN A 658 12.91 41.14 -38.84
C ASN A 658 13.50 42.19 -37.90
N GLU A 659 12.69 42.79 -37.04
CA GLU A 659 13.15 43.76 -36.05
C GLU A 659 14.04 43.11 -34.99
N PHE A 660 13.73 41.88 -34.59
CA PHE A 660 14.54 41.09 -33.67
C PHE A 660 15.96 40.87 -34.23
N ILE A 661 16.10 40.38 -35.47
CA ILE A 661 17.41 40.19 -36.13
C ILE A 661 18.16 41.53 -36.24
N ARG A 662 17.47 42.60 -36.67
CA ARG A 662 18.07 43.93 -36.81
C ARG A 662 18.57 44.47 -35.46
N THR A 663 17.80 44.28 -34.39
CA THR A 663 18.13 44.74 -33.04
C THR A 663 19.36 44.00 -32.49
N MET A 664 19.45 42.68 -32.71
CA MET A 664 20.63 41.89 -32.35
C MET A 664 21.90 42.37 -33.08
N ARG A 665 21.82 42.61 -34.39
CA ARG A 665 22.94 43.13 -35.20
C ARG A 665 23.41 44.50 -34.72
N LEU A 666 22.49 45.41 -34.41
CA LEU A 666 22.83 46.75 -33.90
C LEU A 666 23.45 46.71 -32.50
N LYS A 667 22.97 45.83 -31.61
CA LYS A 667 23.61 45.61 -30.29
C LYS A 667 25.02 45.07 -30.43
N ARG A 668 25.25 44.11 -31.34
CA ARG A 668 26.59 43.59 -31.62
C ARG A 668 27.50 44.66 -32.21
N ALA A 669 26.97 45.54 -33.07
CA ALA A 669 27.71 46.65 -33.63
C ALA A 669 28.15 47.64 -32.54
N ALA A 670 27.29 47.92 -31.56
CA ALA A 670 27.63 48.76 -30.41
C ALA A 670 28.80 48.17 -29.60
N GLN A 671 28.76 46.86 -29.30
CA GLN A 671 29.86 46.17 -28.61
C GLN A 671 31.19 46.24 -29.37
N LEU A 672 31.18 46.04 -30.69
CA LEU A 672 32.39 46.13 -31.52
C LEU A 672 32.95 47.55 -31.60
N LEU A 673 32.07 48.56 -31.58
CA LEU A 673 32.46 49.97 -31.55
C LEU A 673 33.07 50.38 -30.20
N GLU A 674 32.60 49.81 -29.09
CA GLU A 674 33.17 50.02 -27.75
C GLU A 674 34.58 49.43 -27.61
N GLN A 675 34.84 48.29 -28.26
CA GLN A 675 36.15 47.63 -28.24
C GLN A 675 37.23 48.36 -29.07
N LYS A 676 36.85 49.35 -29.90
CA LYS A 676 37.74 50.22 -30.71
C LYS A 676 38.72 49.50 -31.66
N GLN A 677 38.44 48.26 -32.05
CA GLN A 677 39.32 47.46 -32.91
C GLN A 677 39.03 47.61 -34.41
N LEU A 678 37.84 48.05 -34.79
CA LEU A 678 37.36 48.11 -36.17
C LEU A 678 36.86 49.51 -36.53
N ASN A 679 37.03 49.91 -37.78
CA ASN A 679 36.46 51.15 -38.29
C ASN A 679 34.93 51.01 -38.51
N ILE A 680 34.20 52.12 -38.57
CA ILE A 680 32.72 52.10 -38.65
C ILE A 680 32.22 51.38 -39.91
N ALA A 681 32.97 51.41 -41.01
CA ALA A 681 32.62 50.67 -42.23
C ALA A 681 32.82 49.16 -42.05
N GLU A 682 33.91 48.74 -41.42
CA GLU A 682 34.20 47.34 -41.09
C GLU A 682 33.15 46.75 -40.14
N VAL A 683 32.78 47.48 -39.08
CA VAL A 683 31.72 47.05 -38.14
C VAL A 683 30.37 46.87 -38.87
N THR A 684 30.07 47.74 -39.83
CA THR A 684 28.82 47.66 -40.60
C THR A 684 28.72 46.32 -41.36
N TYR A 685 29.81 45.90 -42.01
CA TYR A 685 29.84 44.64 -42.74
C TYR A 685 29.94 43.42 -41.82
N GLU A 686 30.67 43.52 -40.70
CA GLU A 686 30.78 42.47 -39.67
C GLU A 686 29.44 42.09 -39.05
N VAL A 687 28.52 43.04 -38.90
CA VAL A 687 27.17 42.80 -38.39
C VAL A 687 26.13 42.58 -39.48
N GLY A 688 26.56 42.33 -40.72
CA GLY A 688 25.69 41.89 -41.82
C GLY A 688 24.81 42.99 -42.41
N PHE A 689 25.18 44.27 -42.28
CA PHE A 689 24.56 45.36 -43.04
C PHE A 689 25.33 45.58 -44.35
N THR A 690 24.60 45.71 -45.47
CA THR A 690 25.19 45.95 -46.80
C THR A 690 25.42 47.43 -47.10
N ASP A 691 24.70 48.32 -46.43
CA ASP A 691 24.71 49.76 -46.69
C ASP A 691 25.00 50.57 -45.42
N LEU A 692 26.06 51.39 -45.48
CA LEU A 692 26.56 52.21 -44.39
C LEU A 692 25.59 53.36 -44.01
N PRO A 693 25.02 54.12 -44.98
CA PRO A 693 23.92 55.03 -44.73
C PRO A 693 22.74 54.40 -43.95
N TYR A 694 22.22 53.25 -44.40
CA TYR A 694 21.12 52.57 -43.76
C TYR A 694 21.46 52.07 -42.34
N PHE A 695 22.68 51.57 -42.13
CA PHE A 695 23.17 51.20 -40.81
C PHE A 695 23.20 52.40 -39.85
N ARG A 696 23.70 53.56 -40.30
CA ARG A 696 23.76 54.78 -39.46
C ARG A 696 22.38 55.27 -39.05
N GLU A 697 21.40 55.22 -39.95
CA GLU A 697 20.02 55.59 -39.65
C GLU A 697 19.41 54.65 -38.61
N CYS A 698 19.57 53.33 -38.81
CA CYS A 698 19.08 52.32 -37.88
C CYS A 698 19.75 52.40 -36.50
N PHE A 699 21.07 52.63 -36.47
CA PHE A 699 21.84 52.78 -35.22
C PHE A 699 21.41 54.05 -34.47
N LYS A 700 21.25 55.18 -35.17
CA LYS A 700 20.77 56.43 -34.56
C LYS A 700 19.34 56.30 -34.03
N LYS A 701 18.47 55.58 -34.75
CA LYS A 701 17.09 55.33 -34.31
C LYS A 701 17.03 54.48 -33.05
N MET A 702 17.99 53.57 -32.85
CA MET A 702 18.04 52.66 -31.70
C MET A 702 18.75 53.27 -30.48
N PHE A 703 19.92 53.90 -30.66
CA PHE A 703 20.76 54.40 -29.58
C PHE A 703 20.68 55.92 -29.37
N GLY A 704 19.89 56.62 -30.17
CA GLY A 704 19.72 58.09 -30.10
C GLY A 704 20.90 58.91 -30.63
N VAL A 705 22.08 58.29 -30.78
CA VAL A 705 23.33 58.91 -31.25
C VAL A 705 23.88 58.20 -32.48
N THR A 706 24.71 58.88 -33.27
CA THR A 706 25.36 58.26 -34.43
C THR A 706 26.50 57.32 -33.99
N PRO A 707 26.87 56.29 -34.79
CA PRO A 707 28.01 55.42 -34.48
C PRO A 707 29.32 56.17 -34.19
N SER A 708 29.56 57.29 -34.89
CA SER A 708 30.73 58.16 -34.72
C SER A 708 30.71 58.94 -33.40
N GLU A 709 29.52 59.26 -32.87
CA GLU A 709 29.36 59.91 -31.56
C GLU A 709 29.44 58.87 -30.44
N TYR A 710 28.89 57.67 -30.66
CA TYR A 710 28.90 56.56 -29.71
C TYR A 710 30.33 56.15 -29.33
N THR A 711 31.24 56.04 -30.31
CA THR A 711 32.68 55.76 -30.07
C THR A 711 33.45 56.85 -29.31
N LYS A 712 32.92 58.08 -29.26
CA LYS A 712 33.55 59.25 -28.63
C LYS A 712 33.04 59.56 -27.22
N SER A 713 31.98 58.89 -26.75
CA SER A 713 31.46 59.10 -25.40
C SER A 713 32.37 58.42 -24.36
N PRO A 714 32.83 59.11 -23.31
CA PRO A 714 33.55 58.47 -22.21
C PRO A 714 32.60 57.54 -21.44
N LEU A 715 33.11 56.35 -21.09
CA LEU A 715 32.45 55.30 -20.30
C LEU A 715 31.78 55.90 -19.06
N LYS A 716 30.47 55.69 -18.89
CA LYS A 716 29.83 55.84 -17.57
C LYS A 716 30.24 54.62 -16.73
N GLU A 717 31.20 54.81 -15.84
CA GLU A 717 31.46 53.88 -14.74
C GLU A 717 30.26 53.82 -13.80
N ASN A 718 29.91 52.60 -13.39
CA ASN A 718 28.80 52.24 -12.52
C ASN A 718 28.84 52.98 -11.17
N ASN A 719 27.74 53.68 -10.83
CA ASN A 719 27.45 54.05 -9.44
C ASN A 719 26.92 52.83 -8.69
N THR A 720 27.78 52.18 -7.91
CA THR A 720 27.37 51.32 -6.78
C THR A 720 26.97 52.20 -5.59
N ILE A 721 25.68 52.23 -5.20
CA ILE A 721 25.23 52.56 -3.84
C ILE A 721 23.91 51.81 -3.52
N GLU A 722 23.97 51.09 -2.39
CA GLU A 722 22.95 50.60 -1.41
C GLU A 722 21.64 49.93 -1.84
#